data_AF-A0A5S9XDL2-F1
#
_entry.id   AF-A0A5S9XDL2-F1
#
_cell.length_a   1.000
_cell.length_b   1.000
_cell.length_c   1.000
_cell.angle_alpha   90.00
_cell.angle_beta   90.00
_cell.angle_gamma   90.00
#
_symmetry.space_group_name_H-M   'P 1'
#
loop_
_entity.id
_entity.type
_entity.pdbx_description
1 polymer ?
#
loop_
_entity_poly.entity_id
_entity_poly.type
_entity_poly.pdbx_seq_one_letter_code
_entity_poly.pdbx_strand_id
1 'polypeptide(L)'
;MSQDEMATYKPKNILITGAAGFIASHVANRLVRSYPDYKIVVLDKLDYCSNLKNLNPSKSSPNFKFVKGDIASADLVNYLLITEEIDTIMHFAAQTHVDNSFGNSFEFTKNNIYGTHVLLEACKVTGQIRRFIHVSTDEVYGETDEDASVGNHEASQLLPTNPYSATKAGAEMLVMAYGRSYGLPVITTRGNNVYGTNQFPEKLIPKFILLAMNGKPLPIHGDGSNVRSYLYCEDVAEAFEVVLHKGEVNHVYNIGTTRERRVIDVANDISKLFGIDPDSTIQYVENRPFNDQRYFLDDQKLKKLGWCERTNWEEGLRKTMEWYTENPEWWGDVSGALLPHPRMLMMPGDRHSDGSDEHKNADGNQTFTVVTPTKAGCSGDKRSLKFLIYGKTGWLGGLLGKLCEKQGIPYEYGKGRLEDRASLIADIRSIKPSHVFNAAGLTGRPNVDWCESHKTETIRVNVAGTLTLADVCRENDLLMMNFATGCIFEYDAAHPEGSGIGFKEEDKPNFTGSFYSKTKAMVEELLREFDNVCTLRVRMPISSDLNNPRNFITKISRYNKVVNIPNSMTILDELLPISIEMAKRNLRGIWNFTNPGVVSHNEILEMYKSYIEPDFKWSNFNLEEQAKVIVAPRSNNEMDGAKLSKEFPEMLSIKDSLIKYVFEPNKRT
;
A
#
# COMPACT_ATOMS: atom_id res chain seq x y z
N MET A 1 -49.75 17.85 -0.90
CA MET A 1 -48.28 17.91 -0.84
C MET A 1 -47.76 16.83 -1.76
N SER A 2 -47.13 17.21 -2.87
CA SER A 2 -46.63 16.30 -3.91
C SER A 2 -45.49 15.41 -3.39
N GLN A 3 -45.43 14.19 -3.89
CA GLN A 3 -44.47 13.13 -3.54
C GLN A 3 -43.05 13.33 -4.13
N ASP A 4 -42.66 14.56 -4.52
CA ASP A 4 -41.53 14.80 -5.45
C ASP A 4 -40.31 15.54 -4.86
N GLU A 5 -40.14 15.56 -3.53
CA GLU A 5 -38.86 15.95 -2.92
C GLU A 5 -38.22 14.73 -2.25
N MET A 6 -37.73 13.78 -3.05
CA MET A 6 -36.68 12.87 -2.56
C MET A 6 -35.49 13.74 -2.13
N ALA A 7 -35.21 13.78 -0.82
CA ALA A 7 -34.15 14.59 -0.25
C ALA A 7 -32.82 14.31 -0.97
N THR A 8 -32.35 15.28 -1.75
CA THR A 8 -31.13 15.14 -2.55
C THR A 8 -29.92 15.28 -1.64
N TYR A 9 -29.04 14.28 -1.63
CA TYR A 9 -27.83 14.32 -0.83
C TYR A 9 -26.86 15.37 -1.39
N LYS A 10 -26.36 16.24 -0.51
CA LYS A 10 -25.35 17.25 -0.84
C LYS A 10 -24.08 16.97 -0.04
N PRO A 11 -22.99 16.50 -0.70
CA PRO A 11 -21.70 16.35 -0.04
C PRO A 11 -21.10 17.73 0.28
N LYS A 12 -20.16 17.79 1.24
CA LYS A 12 -19.28 18.96 1.40
C LYS A 12 -17.87 18.67 0.88
N ASN A 13 -17.30 17.55 1.31
CA ASN A 13 -15.90 17.21 1.08
C ASN A 13 -15.80 15.79 0.49
N ILE A 14 -15.41 15.70 -0.78
CA ILE A 14 -15.39 14.46 -1.55
C ILE A 14 -13.95 14.00 -1.76
N LEU A 15 -13.65 12.75 -1.39
CA LEU A 15 -12.42 12.07 -1.78
C LEU A 15 -12.68 11.21 -3.02
N ILE A 16 -11.98 11.49 -4.12
CA ILE A 16 -12.02 10.68 -5.34
C ILE A 16 -10.68 9.94 -5.48
N THR A 17 -10.68 8.61 -5.40
CA THR A 17 -9.44 7.83 -5.55
C THR A 17 -9.26 7.41 -7.01
N GLY A 18 -8.01 7.35 -7.49
CA GLY A 18 -7.72 6.97 -8.89
C GLY A 18 -8.02 8.08 -9.91
N ALA A 19 -8.10 9.34 -9.46
CA ALA A 19 -8.60 10.45 -10.26
C ALA A 19 -7.66 10.91 -11.39
N ALA A 20 -6.38 10.49 -11.39
CA ALA A 20 -5.51 10.76 -12.52
C ALA A 20 -5.70 9.74 -13.66
N GLY A 21 -6.47 8.67 -13.42
CA GLY A 21 -6.93 7.74 -14.44
C GLY A 21 -8.08 8.27 -15.31
N PHE A 22 -8.54 7.44 -16.23
CA PHE A 22 -9.52 7.81 -17.27
C PHE A 22 -10.87 8.31 -16.68
N ILE A 23 -11.75 7.41 -16.23
CA ILE A 23 -13.14 7.76 -15.82
C ILE A 23 -13.15 8.79 -14.67
N ALA A 24 -12.32 8.56 -13.66
CA ALA A 24 -12.32 9.35 -12.44
C ALA A 24 -11.87 10.80 -12.67
N SER A 25 -11.02 11.07 -13.67
CA SER A 25 -10.65 12.44 -14.04
C SER A 25 -11.82 13.23 -14.61
N HIS A 26 -12.65 12.61 -15.45
CA HIS A 26 -13.87 13.22 -15.98
C HIS A 26 -14.86 13.55 -14.85
N VAL A 27 -15.05 12.60 -13.91
CA VAL A 27 -15.89 12.82 -12.72
C VAL A 27 -15.36 13.97 -11.87
N ALA A 28 -14.06 13.97 -11.55
CA ALA A 28 -13.44 15.03 -10.75
C ALA A 28 -13.58 16.40 -11.42
N ASN A 29 -13.23 16.52 -12.70
CA ASN A 29 -13.33 17.76 -13.45
C ASN A 29 -14.76 18.28 -13.56
N ARG A 30 -15.72 17.37 -13.73
CA ARG A 30 -17.14 17.70 -13.78
C ARG A 30 -17.64 18.23 -12.44
N LEU A 31 -17.29 17.58 -11.33
CA LEU A 31 -17.71 17.99 -9.99
C LEU A 31 -17.08 19.32 -9.56
N VAL A 32 -15.78 19.49 -9.81
CA VAL A 32 -15.08 20.76 -9.53
C VAL A 32 -15.73 21.93 -10.25
N ARG A 33 -16.04 21.76 -11.54
CA ARG A 33 -16.64 22.80 -12.38
C ARG A 33 -18.09 23.10 -12.03
N SER A 34 -18.88 22.07 -11.73
CA SER A 34 -20.33 22.21 -11.57
C SER A 34 -20.73 22.57 -10.14
N TYR A 35 -19.87 22.29 -9.16
CA TYR A 35 -20.15 22.50 -7.74
C TYR A 35 -19.00 23.22 -7.04
N PRO A 36 -18.89 24.55 -7.19
CA PRO A 36 -17.83 25.35 -6.56
C PRO A 36 -17.79 25.24 -5.03
N ASP A 37 -18.94 24.97 -4.40
CA ASP A 37 -19.08 24.82 -2.95
C ASP A 37 -18.59 23.45 -2.42
N TYR A 38 -18.34 22.47 -3.30
CA TYR A 38 -17.80 21.18 -2.90
C TYR A 38 -16.29 21.21 -2.94
N LYS A 39 -15.65 20.74 -1.86
CA LYS A 39 -14.22 20.50 -1.84
C LYS A 39 -13.92 19.11 -2.42
N ILE A 40 -13.17 19.07 -3.51
CA ILE A 40 -12.79 17.84 -4.20
C ILE A 40 -11.32 17.55 -3.90
N VAL A 41 -11.08 16.51 -3.12
CA VAL A 41 -9.74 15.97 -2.86
C VAL A 41 -9.57 14.72 -3.71
N VAL A 42 -8.49 14.65 -4.46
CA VAL A 42 -8.18 13.49 -5.28
C VAL A 42 -6.94 12.78 -4.79
N LEU A 43 -6.98 11.44 -4.76
CA LEU A 43 -5.88 10.58 -4.31
C LEU A 43 -5.49 9.62 -5.42
N ASP A 44 -4.23 9.67 -5.86
CA ASP A 44 -3.73 8.78 -6.90
C ASP A 44 -2.25 8.42 -6.70
N LYS A 45 -1.86 7.16 -6.96
CA LYS A 45 -0.46 6.71 -6.84
C LYS A 45 0.38 7.06 -8.06
N LEU A 46 -0.26 7.51 -9.15
CA LEU A 46 0.31 7.78 -10.47
C LEU A 46 0.95 6.53 -11.08
N ASP A 47 0.13 5.49 -11.26
CA ASP A 47 0.51 4.26 -11.96
C ASP A 47 0.62 4.49 -13.49
N TYR A 48 1.04 3.47 -14.25
CA TYR A 48 1.31 3.57 -15.69
C TYR A 48 0.15 4.16 -16.52
N CYS A 49 -1.10 3.87 -16.14
CA CYS A 49 -2.31 4.35 -16.83
C CYS A 49 -2.86 5.66 -16.25
N SER A 50 -2.07 6.38 -15.47
CA SER A 50 -2.45 7.64 -14.80
C SER A 50 -1.67 8.81 -15.35
N ASN A 51 -2.34 9.95 -15.55
CA ASN A 51 -1.69 11.16 -16.06
C ASN A 51 -2.25 12.42 -15.41
N LEU A 52 -1.39 13.20 -14.77
CA LEU A 52 -1.78 14.46 -14.13
C LEU A 52 -2.38 15.46 -15.12
N LYS A 53 -2.04 15.37 -16.41
CA LYS A 53 -2.63 16.23 -17.45
C LYS A 53 -4.15 16.09 -17.51
N ASN A 54 -4.69 14.91 -17.16
CA ASN A 54 -6.14 14.65 -17.14
C ASN A 54 -6.88 15.55 -16.11
N LEU A 55 -6.16 16.06 -15.10
CA LEU A 55 -6.70 16.92 -14.04
C LEU A 55 -6.37 18.41 -14.27
N ASN A 56 -5.70 18.76 -15.37
CA ASN A 56 -5.39 20.16 -15.71
C ASN A 56 -6.62 21.09 -15.70
N PRO A 57 -7.81 20.67 -16.19
CA PRO A 57 -9.00 21.54 -16.13
C PRO A 57 -9.37 22.00 -14.72
N SER A 58 -9.04 21.21 -13.69
CA SER A 58 -9.35 21.50 -12.28
C SER A 58 -8.18 22.06 -11.49
N LYS A 59 -6.94 21.95 -11.99
CA LYS A 59 -5.71 22.17 -11.23
C LYS A 59 -5.62 23.54 -10.55
N SER A 60 -6.17 24.58 -11.16
CA SER A 60 -6.17 25.95 -10.63
C SER A 60 -7.44 26.31 -9.82
N SER A 61 -8.38 25.39 -9.70
CA SER A 61 -9.65 25.65 -9.01
C SER A 61 -9.44 25.66 -7.49
N PRO A 62 -10.00 26.64 -6.75
CA PRO A 62 -9.77 26.79 -5.31
C PRO A 62 -10.36 25.64 -4.48
N ASN A 63 -11.33 24.92 -5.03
CA ASN A 63 -12.01 23.79 -4.42
C ASN A 63 -11.42 22.43 -4.82
N PHE A 64 -10.24 22.39 -5.46
CA PHE A 64 -9.58 21.17 -5.90
C PHE A 64 -8.23 20.96 -5.18
N LYS A 65 -7.98 19.73 -4.72
CA LYS A 65 -6.69 19.33 -4.12
C LYS A 65 -6.23 17.97 -4.65
N PHE A 66 -5.01 17.92 -5.17
CA PHE A 66 -4.36 16.67 -5.56
C PHE A 66 -3.44 16.14 -4.45
N VAL A 67 -3.53 14.84 -4.18
CA VAL A 67 -2.67 14.11 -3.24
C VAL A 67 -2.07 12.90 -3.95
N LYS A 68 -0.75 12.85 -4.06
CA LYS A 68 -0.06 11.66 -4.54
C LYS A 68 0.07 10.63 -3.42
N GLY A 69 -0.45 9.43 -3.62
CA GLY A 69 -0.29 8.35 -2.66
C GLY A 69 -1.11 7.11 -2.98
N ASP A 70 -0.85 6.05 -2.23
CA ASP A 70 -1.49 4.75 -2.41
C ASP A 70 -2.61 4.54 -1.39
N ILE A 71 -3.78 4.08 -1.85
CA ILE A 71 -4.91 3.70 -1.00
C ILE A 71 -4.55 2.54 -0.05
N ALA A 72 -3.53 1.75 -0.36
CA ALA A 72 -3.00 0.72 0.53
C ALA A 72 -2.28 1.29 1.76
N SER A 73 -1.96 2.60 1.75
CA SER A 73 -1.41 3.32 2.90
C SER A 73 -2.52 3.81 3.82
N ALA A 74 -2.87 2.98 4.79
CA ALA A 74 -3.91 3.31 5.75
C ALA A 74 -3.60 4.55 6.61
N ASP A 75 -2.32 4.86 6.90
CA ASP A 75 -1.94 6.10 7.58
C ASP A 75 -2.35 7.32 6.74
N LEU A 76 -2.07 7.28 5.44
CA LEU A 76 -2.43 8.35 4.51
C LEU A 76 -3.95 8.49 4.38
N VAL A 77 -4.65 7.37 4.20
CA VAL A 77 -6.11 7.37 4.07
C VAL A 77 -6.75 7.98 5.32
N ASN A 78 -6.41 7.49 6.51
CA ASN A 78 -6.93 8.04 7.78
C ASN A 78 -6.62 9.53 7.93
N TYR A 79 -5.38 9.93 7.64
CA TYR A 79 -4.98 11.33 7.64
C TYR A 79 -5.85 12.18 6.72
N LEU A 80 -6.09 11.74 5.48
CA LEU A 80 -6.91 12.49 4.52
C LEU A 80 -8.37 12.58 4.95
N LEU A 81 -8.96 11.48 5.44
CA LEU A 81 -10.35 11.50 5.89
C LEU A 81 -10.56 12.53 7.00
N ILE A 82 -9.65 12.58 7.98
CA ILE A 82 -9.72 13.49 9.12
C ILE A 82 -9.38 14.93 8.71
N THR A 83 -8.21 15.14 8.12
CA THR A 83 -7.68 16.50 7.87
C THR A 83 -8.42 17.26 6.78
N GLU A 84 -9.00 16.55 5.83
CA GLU A 84 -9.80 17.17 4.77
C GLU A 84 -11.30 17.16 5.10
N GLU A 85 -11.68 16.66 6.28
CA GLU A 85 -13.06 16.50 6.75
C GLU A 85 -13.95 15.77 5.74
N ILE A 86 -13.43 14.72 5.11
CA ILE A 86 -14.11 13.99 4.03
C ILE A 86 -15.42 13.39 4.56
N ASP A 87 -16.54 13.70 3.91
CA ASP A 87 -17.84 13.08 4.22
C ASP A 87 -18.28 12.08 3.14
N THR A 88 -17.65 12.12 1.98
CA THR A 88 -18.04 11.35 0.79
C THR A 88 -16.82 10.76 0.14
N ILE A 89 -16.86 9.47 -0.21
CA ILE A 89 -15.79 8.83 -0.98
C ILE A 89 -16.37 8.32 -2.30
N MET A 90 -15.68 8.58 -3.40
CA MET A 90 -15.91 7.94 -4.70
C MET A 90 -14.67 7.15 -5.09
N HIS A 91 -14.73 5.83 -4.96
CA HIS A 91 -13.58 4.95 -5.03
C HIS A 91 -13.44 4.32 -6.43
N PHE A 92 -12.60 4.92 -7.28
CA PHE A 92 -12.30 4.42 -8.65
C PHE A 92 -10.95 3.70 -8.77
N ALA A 93 -10.03 3.91 -7.82
CA ALA A 93 -8.69 3.35 -7.87
C ALA A 93 -8.72 1.81 -7.94
N ALA A 94 -8.18 1.25 -9.03
CA ALA A 94 -8.07 -0.18 -9.28
C ALA A 94 -7.03 -0.45 -10.38
N GLN A 95 -6.50 -1.68 -10.42
CA GLN A 95 -5.88 -2.22 -11.63
C GLN A 95 -6.95 -2.91 -12.50
N THR A 96 -6.94 -2.66 -13.81
CA THR A 96 -8.09 -2.94 -14.70
C THR A 96 -7.77 -3.64 -16.02
N HIS A 97 -6.51 -3.99 -16.31
CA HIS A 97 -6.17 -4.64 -17.58
C HIS A 97 -6.30 -6.17 -17.46
N VAL A 98 -7.32 -6.74 -18.09
CA VAL A 98 -7.65 -8.19 -18.00
C VAL A 98 -6.46 -9.07 -18.35
N ASP A 99 -5.77 -8.84 -19.48
CA ASP A 99 -4.64 -9.70 -19.90
C ASP A 99 -3.48 -9.64 -18.88
N ASN A 100 -3.27 -8.49 -18.24
CA ASN A 100 -2.20 -8.35 -17.23
C ASN A 100 -2.54 -9.10 -15.94
N SER A 101 -3.84 -9.30 -15.67
CA SER A 101 -4.30 -9.98 -14.46
C SER A 101 -3.94 -11.46 -14.43
N PHE A 102 -3.77 -12.11 -15.59
CA PHE A 102 -3.32 -13.50 -15.68
C PHE A 102 -1.84 -13.66 -15.30
N GLY A 103 -1.01 -12.68 -15.65
CA GLY A 103 0.43 -12.69 -15.34
C GLY A 103 0.77 -12.19 -13.93
N ASN A 104 -0.08 -11.35 -13.33
CA ASN A 104 0.20 -10.69 -12.04
C ASN A 104 -1.05 -10.57 -11.13
N SER A 105 -1.79 -11.67 -10.97
CA SER A 105 -3.05 -11.69 -10.20
C SER A 105 -2.91 -11.25 -8.72
N PHE A 106 -1.73 -11.41 -8.12
CA PHE A 106 -1.46 -10.96 -6.76
C PHE A 106 -1.47 -9.43 -6.62
N GLU A 107 -0.91 -8.68 -7.56
CA GLU A 107 -0.98 -7.21 -7.52
C GLU A 107 -2.41 -6.71 -7.73
N PHE A 108 -3.22 -7.40 -8.55
CA PHE A 108 -4.66 -7.09 -8.66
C PHE A 108 -5.38 -7.31 -7.31
N THR A 109 -5.08 -8.41 -6.62
CA THR A 109 -5.62 -8.68 -5.27
C THR A 109 -5.23 -7.58 -4.28
N LYS A 110 -3.96 -7.18 -4.29
CA LYS A 110 -3.44 -6.13 -3.40
C LYS A 110 -4.06 -4.75 -3.69
N ASN A 111 -4.13 -4.35 -4.96
CA ASN A 111 -4.67 -3.05 -5.34
C ASN A 111 -6.20 -2.99 -5.18
N ASN A 112 -6.91 -4.00 -5.67
CA ASN A 112 -8.37 -3.97 -5.75
C ASN A 112 -9.02 -4.42 -4.43
N ILE A 113 -8.57 -5.51 -3.81
CA ILE A 113 -9.18 -6.04 -2.58
C ILE A 113 -8.58 -5.35 -1.35
N TYR A 114 -7.25 -5.46 -1.16
CA TYR A 114 -6.62 -4.91 0.04
C TYR A 114 -6.73 -3.37 0.10
N GLY A 115 -6.53 -2.68 -1.03
CA GLY A 115 -6.74 -1.23 -1.11
C GLY A 115 -8.17 -0.79 -0.75
N THR A 116 -9.19 -1.49 -1.26
CA THR A 116 -10.59 -1.25 -0.87
C THR A 116 -10.80 -1.51 0.63
N HIS A 117 -10.24 -2.59 1.16
CA HIS A 117 -10.38 -2.94 2.57
C HIS A 117 -9.78 -1.88 3.50
N VAL A 118 -8.62 -1.31 3.13
CA VAL A 118 -8.01 -0.20 3.88
C VAL A 118 -8.94 1.01 3.94
N LEU A 119 -9.56 1.38 2.82
CA LEU A 119 -10.54 2.47 2.78
C LEU A 119 -11.74 2.17 3.69
N LEU A 120 -12.30 0.96 3.63
CA LEU A 120 -13.44 0.55 4.44
C LEU A 120 -13.15 0.59 5.94
N GLU A 121 -11.98 0.09 6.38
CA GLU A 121 -11.56 0.16 7.77
C GLU A 121 -11.34 1.61 8.22
N ALA A 122 -10.74 2.46 7.39
CA ALA A 122 -10.58 3.88 7.70
C ALA A 122 -11.94 4.60 7.83
N CYS A 123 -12.91 4.28 6.97
CA CYS A 123 -14.26 4.82 7.07
C CYS A 123 -14.96 4.41 8.37
N LYS A 124 -14.81 3.14 8.76
CA LYS A 124 -15.36 2.59 10.00
C LYS A 124 -14.74 3.23 11.24
N VAL A 125 -13.42 3.43 11.25
CA VAL A 125 -12.70 4.05 12.37
C VAL A 125 -13.08 5.53 12.54
N THR A 126 -13.18 6.27 11.43
CA THR A 126 -13.50 7.71 11.48
C THR A 126 -14.98 7.98 11.72
N GLY A 127 -15.88 7.13 11.23
CA GLY A 127 -17.32 7.24 11.47
C GLY A 127 -18.00 8.48 10.86
N GLN A 128 -17.28 9.29 10.07
CA GLN A 128 -17.76 10.55 9.51
C GLN A 128 -18.33 10.42 8.08
N ILE A 129 -18.09 9.28 7.43
CA ILE A 129 -18.51 9.05 6.05
C ILE A 129 -20.03 8.88 5.98
N ARG A 130 -20.65 9.72 5.14
CA ARG A 130 -22.09 9.75 4.87
C ARG A 130 -22.43 9.07 3.55
N ARG A 131 -21.45 8.88 2.67
CA ARG A 131 -21.61 8.15 1.41
C ARG A 131 -20.29 7.56 0.91
N PHE A 132 -20.28 6.27 0.62
CA PHE A 132 -19.14 5.55 0.04
C PHE A 132 -19.57 4.92 -1.30
N ILE A 133 -19.16 5.50 -2.41
CA ILE A 133 -19.48 5.01 -3.75
C ILE A 133 -18.33 4.13 -4.24
N HIS A 134 -18.57 2.83 -4.33
CA HIS A 134 -17.63 1.86 -4.86
C HIS A 134 -17.85 1.65 -6.36
N VAL A 135 -16.82 1.88 -7.16
CA VAL A 135 -16.89 1.69 -8.61
C VAL A 135 -16.41 0.30 -8.98
N SER A 136 -17.30 -0.48 -9.59
CA SER A 136 -17.07 -1.83 -10.11
C SER A 136 -17.41 -1.91 -11.60
N THR A 137 -17.51 -3.12 -12.13
CA THR A 137 -17.62 -3.42 -13.57
C THR A 137 -18.75 -4.41 -13.82
N ASP A 138 -19.30 -4.43 -15.03
CA ASP A 138 -20.24 -5.46 -15.51
C ASP A 138 -19.63 -6.87 -15.55
N GLU A 139 -18.33 -7.01 -15.81
CA GLU A 139 -17.62 -8.30 -15.83
C GLU A 139 -17.75 -9.12 -14.54
N VAL A 140 -18.17 -8.52 -13.42
CA VAL A 140 -18.44 -9.27 -12.18
C VAL A 140 -19.63 -10.22 -12.31
N TYR A 141 -20.55 -9.95 -13.23
CA TYR A 141 -21.67 -10.85 -13.53
C TYR A 141 -21.24 -12.06 -14.36
N GLY A 142 -20.08 -12.00 -15.03
CA GLY A 142 -19.64 -12.99 -16.00
C GLY A 142 -20.36 -12.90 -17.34
N GLU A 143 -20.14 -13.91 -18.16
CA GLU A 143 -20.71 -14.04 -19.50
C GLU A 143 -22.24 -14.10 -19.47
N THR A 144 -22.88 -13.43 -20.44
CA THR A 144 -24.32 -13.53 -20.68
C THR A 144 -24.59 -14.35 -21.93
N ASP A 145 -25.58 -15.25 -21.88
CA ASP A 145 -26.02 -16.01 -23.04
C ASP A 145 -26.37 -15.12 -24.24
N GLU A 146 -25.99 -15.55 -25.46
CA GLU A 146 -26.25 -14.79 -26.69
C GLU A 146 -27.75 -14.58 -26.93
N ASP A 147 -28.59 -15.55 -26.55
CA ASP A 147 -30.05 -15.49 -26.71
C ASP A 147 -30.77 -14.74 -25.57
N ALA A 148 -30.03 -14.20 -24.59
CA ALA A 148 -30.62 -13.47 -23.48
C ALA A 148 -31.35 -12.21 -23.96
N SER A 149 -32.65 -12.14 -23.66
CA SER A 149 -33.51 -10.99 -23.96
C SER A 149 -33.54 -9.94 -22.84
N VAL A 150 -33.04 -10.29 -21.65
CA VAL A 150 -32.99 -9.41 -20.48
C VAL A 150 -31.56 -9.38 -19.97
N GLY A 151 -31.02 -8.17 -19.78
CA GLY A 151 -29.67 -7.98 -19.25
C GLY A 151 -29.59 -8.28 -17.75
N ASN A 152 -28.37 -8.45 -17.25
CA ASN A 152 -28.12 -8.63 -15.83
C ASN A 152 -28.55 -7.38 -15.04
N HIS A 153 -29.52 -7.56 -14.14
CA HIS A 153 -29.96 -6.52 -13.21
C HIS A 153 -29.15 -6.58 -11.91
N GLU A 154 -29.30 -5.60 -11.02
CA GLU A 154 -28.39 -5.45 -9.87
C GLU A 154 -28.43 -6.58 -8.83
N ALA A 155 -29.46 -7.42 -8.87
CA ALA A 155 -29.61 -8.60 -8.02
C ALA A 155 -29.16 -9.90 -8.71
N SER A 156 -28.68 -9.84 -9.96
CA SER A 156 -28.03 -10.97 -10.62
C SER A 156 -26.81 -11.45 -9.82
N GLN A 157 -26.53 -12.75 -9.93
CA GLN A 157 -25.39 -13.37 -9.27
C GLN A 157 -24.07 -12.86 -9.85
N LEU A 158 -23.04 -12.73 -9.00
CA LEU A 158 -21.68 -12.45 -9.47
C LEU A 158 -20.98 -13.76 -9.83
N LEU A 159 -20.58 -13.91 -11.08
CA LEU A 159 -19.92 -15.08 -11.65
C LEU A 159 -18.65 -14.66 -12.43
N PRO A 160 -17.66 -14.02 -11.79
CA PRO A 160 -16.48 -13.52 -12.48
C PRO A 160 -15.66 -14.66 -13.11
N THR A 161 -15.25 -14.47 -14.37
CA THR A 161 -14.57 -15.46 -15.21
C THR A 161 -13.05 -15.28 -15.31
N ASN A 162 -12.51 -14.15 -14.82
CA ASN A 162 -11.08 -13.81 -14.94
C ASN A 162 -10.52 -13.21 -13.63
N PRO A 163 -9.19 -13.18 -13.42
CA PRO A 163 -8.61 -12.70 -12.16
C PRO A 163 -8.93 -11.23 -11.85
N TYR A 164 -9.04 -10.36 -12.86
CA TYR A 164 -9.46 -8.98 -12.67
C TYR A 164 -10.89 -8.90 -12.13
N SER A 165 -11.87 -9.49 -12.83
CA SER A 165 -13.28 -9.45 -12.42
C SER A 165 -13.48 -10.14 -11.07
N ALA A 166 -12.73 -11.21 -10.77
CA ALA A 166 -12.74 -11.88 -9.47
C ALA A 166 -12.29 -10.94 -8.34
N THR A 167 -11.25 -10.12 -8.54
CA THR A 167 -10.82 -9.15 -7.52
C THR A 167 -11.81 -8.00 -7.34
N LYS A 168 -12.50 -7.56 -8.40
CA LYS A 168 -13.58 -6.57 -8.31
C LYS A 168 -14.78 -7.11 -7.56
N ALA A 169 -15.23 -8.33 -7.86
CA ALA A 169 -16.28 -9.01 -7.12
C ALA A 169 -15.88 -9.24 -5.64
N GLY A 170 -14.63 -9.62 -5.37
CA GLY A 170 -14.10 -9.77 -4.01
C GLY A 170 -14.12 -8.46 -3.22
N ALA A 171 -13.78 -7.33 -3.85
CA ALA A 171 -13.89 -6.01 -3.25
C ALA A 171 -15.36 -5.63 -2.97
N GLU A 172 -16.28 -5.90 -3.89
CA GLU A 172 -17.72 -5.69 -3.68
C GLU A 172 -18.25 -6.46 -2.47
N MET A 173 -17.83 -7.72 -2.28
CA MET A 173 -18.24 -8.52 -1.13
C MET A 173 -17.81 -7.89 0.20
N LEU A 174 -16.62 -7.28 0.24
CA LEU A 174 -16.18 -6.52 1.42
C LEU A 174 -17.05 -5.27 1.61
N VAL A 175 -17.28 -4.48 0.57
CA VAL A 175 -18.12 -3.26 0.65
C VAL A 175 -19.52 -3.60 1.17
N MET A 176 -20.14 -4.66 0.64
CA MET A 176 -21.44 -5.15 1.09
C MET A 176 -21.42 -5.60 2.55
N ALA A 177 -20.39 -6.36 2.96
CA ALA A 177 -20.24 -6.84 4.33
C ALA A 177 -20.08 -5.67 5.31
N TYR A 178 -19.34 -4.62 4.94
CA TYR A 178 -19.15 -3.44 5.78
C TYR A 178 -20.41 -2.58 5.90
N GLY A 179 -21.16 -2.43 4.81
CA GLY A 179 -22.47 -1.78 4.86
C GLY A 179 -23.43 -2.49 5.82
N ARG A 180 -23.49 -3.82 5.77
CA ARG A 180 -24.35 -4.63 6.65
C ARG A 180 -23.87 -4.70 8.10
N SER A 181 -22.57 -4.89 8.32
CA SER A 181 -22.03 -5.20 9.65
C SER A 181 -21.73 -3.95 10.48
N TYR A 182 -21.40 -2.83 9.81
CA TYR A 182 -20.99 -1.60 10.49
C TYR A 182 -21.86 -0.39 10.12
N GLY A 183 -22.92 -0.59 9.32
CA GLY A 183 -23.82 0.49 8.91
C GLY A 183 -23.17 1.52 8.00
N LEU A 184 -22.07 1.18 7.33
CA LEU A 184 -21.38 2.11 6.42
C LEU A 184 -22.29 2.47 5.25
N PRO A 185 -22.46 3.76 4.88
CA PRO A 185 -23.42 4.16 3.86
C PRO A 185 -22.88 3.94 2.44
N VAL A 186 -22.84 2.67 2.03
CA VAL A 186 -22.22 2.24 0.77
C VAL A 186 -23.19 2.30 -0.42
N ILE A 187 -22.69 2.61 -1.61
CA ILE A 187 -23.39 2.50 -2.88
C ILE A 187 -22.41 1.84 -3.84
N THR A 188 -22.84 0.84 -4.61
CA THR A 188 -21.98 0.21 -5.62
C THR A 188 -22.47 0.56 -7.01
N THR A 189 -21.56 0.86 -7.93
CA THR A 189 -21.90 1.03 -9.35
C THR A 189 -21.23 -0.05 -10.19
N ARG A 190 -21.90 -0.60 -11.19
CA ARG A 190 -21.32 -1.56 -12.13
C ARG A 190 -21.49 -1.02 -13.55
N GLY A 191 -20.39 -0.66 -14.21
CA GLY A 191 -20.43 -0.01 -15.52
C GLY A 191 -20.09 -0.95 -16.68
N ASN A 192 -20.67 -0.68 -17.86
CA ASN A 192 -20.18 -1.24 -19.13
C ASN A 192 -18.83 -0.62 -19.56
N ASN A 193 -18.33 -1.02 -20.73
CA ASN A 193 -17.12 -0.43 -21.31
C ASN A 193 -17.29 1.06 -21.56
N VAL A 194 -16.38 1.84 -20.97
CA VAL A 194 -16.34 3.29 -21.15
C VAL A 194 -15.29 3.65 -22.20
N TYR A 195 -15.58 4.61 -23.05
CA TYR A 195 -14.66 5.13 -24.06
C TYR A 195 -14.71 6.66 -24.14
N GLY A 196 -13.63 7.27 -24.62
CA GLY A 196 -13.55 8.72 -24.70
C GLY A 196 -12.14 9.26 -24.68
N THR A 197 -12.05 10.58 -24.51
CA THR A 197 -10.79 11.33 -24.36
C THR A 197 -10.03 10.89 -23.11
N ASN A 198 -8.71 11.03 -23.06
CA ASN A 198 -7.90 10.65 -21.89
C ASN A 198 -7.94 9.14 -21.51
N GLN A 199 -8.34 8.25 -22.41
CA GLN A 199 -8.24 6.81 -22.16
C GLN A 199 -6.80 6.33 -22.45
N PHE A 200 -6.26 5.41 -21.65
CA PHE A 200 -4.91 4.90 -21.90
C PHE A 200 -4.90 3.99 -23.16
N PRO A 201 -3.92 4.10 -24.08
CA PRO A 201 -3.98 3.44 -25.40
C PRO A 201 -3.75 1.92 -25.45
N GLU A 202 -3.94 1.22 -24.33
CA GLU A 202 -4.02 -0.25 -24.29
C GLU A 202 -5.44 -0.75 -24.60
N LYS A 203 -6.46 0.10 -24.37
CA LYS A 203 -7.87 -0.23 -24.55
C LYS A 203 -8.25 -0.17 -26.04
N LEU A 204 -9.29 -0.90 -26.42
CA LEU A 204 -9.65 -1.19 -27.83
C LEU A 204 -9.72 0.07 -28.72
N ILE A 205 -10.60 1.00 -28.38
CA ILE A 205 -10.87 2.20 -29.19
C ILE A 205 -9.62 3.09 -29.33
N PRO A 206 -8.94 3.51 -28.25
CA PRO A 206 -7.75 4.35 -28.40
C PRO A 206 -6.58 3.63 -29.09
N LYS A 207 -6.42 2.31 -28.89
CA LYS A 207 -5.44 1.50 -29.62
C LYS A 207 -5.71 1.54 -31.12
N PHE A 208 -6.96 1.32 -31.52
CA PHE A 208 -7.33 1.34 -32.93
C PHE A 208 -7.17 2.70 -33.57
N ILE A 209 -7.54 3.77 -32.86
CA ILE A 209 -7.35 5.14 -33.33
C ILE A 209 -5.85 5.42 -33.59
N LEU A 210 -4.98 5.12 -32.62
CA LEU A 210 -3.54 5.37 -32.79
C LEU A 210 -2.88 4.48 -33.83
N LEU A 211 -3.32 3.23 -33.99
CA LEU A 211 -2.82 2.35 -35.05
C LEU A 211 -3.26 2.85 -36.43
N ALA A 212 -4.53 3.23 -36.59
CA ALA A 212 -5.06 3.81 -37.83
C ALA A 212 -4.35 5.12 -38.19
N MET A 213 -4.11 6.03 -37.22
CA MET A 213 -3.33 7.25 -37.42
C MET A 213 -1.91 7.00 -37.94
N ASN A 214 -1.33 5.85 -37.59
CA ASN A 214 0.01 5.44 -38.00
C ASN A 214 0.01 4.52 -39.25
N GLY A 215 -1.15 4.29 -39.89
CA GLY A 215 -1.27 3.38 -41.02
C GLY A 215 -0.90 1.93 -40.67
N LYS A 216 -1.07 1.52 -39.41
CA LYS A 216 -0.78 0.17 -38.92
C LYS A 216 -2.04 -0.69 -38.86
N PRO A 217 -1.92 -2.02 -38.98
CA PRO A 217 -3.06 -2.92 -38.88
C PRO A 217 -3.77 -2.84 -37.51
N LEU A 218 -5.09 -3.02 -37.51
CA LEU A 218 -5.94 -3.08 -36.32
C LEU A 218 -6.06 -4.53 -35.83
N PRO A 219 -5.47 -4.90 -34.68
CA PRO A 219 -5.51 -6.28 -34.21
C PRO A 219 -6.87 -6.64 -33.59
N ILE A 220 -7.53 -7.65 -34.14
CA ILE A 220 -8.78 -8.21 -33.63
C ILE A 220 -8.50 -9.59 -33.01
N HIS A 221 -8.79 -9.74 -31.73
CA HIS A 221 -8.65 -11.02 -31.04
C HIS A 221 -9.74 -12.00 -31.49
N GLY A 222 -9.34 -13.24 -31.83
CA GLY A 222 -10.27 -14.25 -32.31
C GLY A 222 -10.87 -13.85 -33.66
N ASP A 223 -12.19 -13.91 -33.77
CA ASP A 223 -12.94 -13.52 -34.97
C ASP A 223 -13.61 -12.14 -34.85
N GLY A 224 -13.45 -11.46 -33.71
CA GLY A 224 -14.06 -10.15 -33.45
C GLY A 224 -15.57 -10.17 -33.22
N SER A 225 -16.17 -11.35 -33.05
CA SER A 225 -17.62 -11.51 -32.80
C SER A 225 -18.05 -11.07 -31.40
N ASN A 226 -17.11 -10.92 -30.45
CA ASN A 226 -17.40 -10.49 -29.08
C ASN A 226 -18.23 -9.20 -29.07
N VAL A 227 -19.32 -9.24 -28.31
CA VAL A 227 -20.31 -8.17 -28.20
C VAL A 227 -20.08 -7.40 -26.90
N ARG A 228 -20.03 -6.07 -27.00
CA ARG A 228 -19.89 -5.17 -25.85
C ARG A 228 -20.82 -3.97 -25.99
N SER A 229 -21.19 -3.40 -24.86
CA SER A 229 -21.87 -2.10 -24.79
C SER A 229 -20.84 -1.01 -24.48
N TYR A 230 -20.91 0.11 -25.22
CA TYR A 230 -19.95 1.21 -25.11
C TYR A 230 -20.64 2.50 -24.68
N LEU A 231 -20.14 3.12 -23.61
CA LEU A 231 -20.64 4.38 -23.07
C LEU A 231 -19.59 5.49 -23.18
N TYR A 232 -20.03 6.67 -23.61
CA TYR A 232 -19.15 7.83 -23.69
C TYR A 232 -18.81 8.38 -22.29
N CYS A 233 -17.54 8.76 -22.08
CA CYS A 233 -17.00 9.08 -20.76
C CYS A 233 -17.70 10.23 -20.02
N GLU A 234 -18.18 11.26 -20.73
CA GLU A 234 -18.91 12.37 -20.12
C GLU A 234 -20.32 11.96 -19.64
N ASP A 235 -20.99 11.07 -20.37
CA ASP A 235 -22.30 10.53 -19.98
C ASP A 235 -22.14 9.64 -18.73
N VAL A 236 -21.04 8.90 -18.65
CA VAL A 236 -20.68 8.13 -17.44
C VAL A 236 -20.33 9.05 -16.27
N ALA A 237 -19.63 10.16 -16.51
CA ALA A 237 -19.37 11.15 -15.48
C ALA A 237 -20.66 11.77 -14.93
N GLU A 238 -21.65 12.03 -15.80
CA GLU A 238 -23.00 12.43 -15.41
C GLU A 238 -23.72 11.33 -14.61
N ALA A 239 -23.56 10.05 -14.97
CA ALA A 239 -24.12 8.94 -14.20
C ALA A 239 -23.62 8.94 -12.75
N PHE A 240 -22.31 9.12 -12.56
CA PHE A 240 -21.71 9.20 -11.22
C PHE A 240 -22.19 10.41 -10.43
N GLU A 241 -22.42 11.55 -11.08
CA GLU A 241 -23.04 12.72 -10.45
C GLU A 241 -24.49 12.43 -10.01
N VAL A 242 -25.29 11.78 -10.86
CA VAL A 242 -26.67 11.39 -10.51
C VAL A 242 -26.68 10.43 -9.33
N VAL A 243 -25.84 9.39 -9.34
CA VAL A 243 -25.70 8.44 -8.22
C VAL A 243 -25.21 9.16 -6.96
N LEU A 244 -24.26 10.09 -7.09
CA LEU A 244 -23.76 10.89 -5.97
C LEU A 244 -24.86 11.69 -5.28
N HIS A 245 -25.85 12.21 -5.99
CA HIS A 245 -26.89 13.05 -5.41
C HIS A 245 -28.17 12.30 -5.05
N LYS A 246 -28.59 11.38 -5.91
CA LYS A 246 -29.90 10.70 -5.84
C LYS A 246 -29.81 9.22 -5.52
N GLY A 247 -28.61 8.64 -5.52
CA GLY A 247 -28.40 7.24 -5.15
C GLY A 247 -28.82 6.96 -3.71
N GLU A 248 -29.51 5.84 -3.53
CA GLU A 248 -29.90 5.32 -2.24
C GLU A 248 -28.75 4.51 -1.62
N VAL A 249 -28.56 4.68 -0.32
CA VAL A 249 -27.55 3.92 0.44
C VAL A 249 -27.93 2.43 0.51
N ASN A 250 -26.93 1.57 0.50
CA ASN A 250 -26.98 0.10 0.42
C ASN A 250 -27.51 -0.44 -0.90
N HIS A 251 -27.60 0.39 -1.95
CA HIS A 251 -28.06 -0.02 -3.27
C HIS A 251 -26.91 -0.13 -4.25
N VAL A 252 -27.10 -1.01 -5.23
CA VAL A 252 -26.27 -1.13 -6.42
C VAL A 252 -26.97 -0.43 -7.59
N TYR A 253 -26.21 0.16 -8.51
CA TYR A 253 -26.70 0.76 -9.76
C TYR A 253 -25.86 0.32 -10.95
N ASN A 254 -26.48 -0.26 -11.96
CA ASN A 254 -25.85 -0.52 -13.24
C ASN A 254 -25.76 0.78 -14.06
N ILE A 255 -24.59 1.06 -14.64
CA ILE A 255 -24.34 2.16 -15.58
C ILE A 255 -24.10 1.53 -16.95
N GLY A 256 -25.16 1.39 -17.74
CA GLY A 256 -25.11 0.63 -18.99
C GLY A 256 -25.85 1.30 -20.14
N THR A 257 -25.83 0.62 -21.29
CA THR A 257 -26.71 0.90 -22.44
C THR A 257 -27.17 -0.41 -23.04
N THR A 258 -28.32 -0.40 -23.71
CA THR A 258 -28.81 -1.55 -24.47
C THR A 258 -28.26 -1.57 -25.91
N ARG A 259 -27.37 -0.63 -26.25
CA ARG A 259 -26.77 -0.48 -27.57
C ARG A 259 -25.46 -1.28 -27.63
N GLU A 260 -25.59 -2.50 -28.13
CA GLU A 260 -24.47 -3.43 -28.29
C GLU A 260 -23.75 -3.24 -29.63
N ARG A 261 -22.45 -3.48 -29.65
CA ARG A 261 -21.61 -3.51 -30.85
C ARG A 261 -20.59 -4.63 -30.77
N ARG A 262 -20.28 -5.24 -31.91
CA ARG A 262 -19.18 -6.21 -31.98
C ARG A 262 -17.85 -5.50 -32.10
N VAL A 263 -16.78 -6.13 -31.64
CA VAL A 263 -15.41 -5.60 -31.77
C VAL A 263 -15.07 -5.31 -33.25
N ILE A 264 -15.50 -6.17 -34.17
CA ILE A 264 -15.31 -5.96 -35.62
C ILE A 264 -16.03 -4.70 -36.13
N ASP A 265 -17.22 -4.40 -35.63
CA ASP A 265 -17.98 -3.22 -36.04
C ASP A 265 -17.26 -1.93 -35.60
N VAL A 266 -16.63 -1.94 -34.41
CA VAL A 266 -15.81 -0.82 -33.92
C VAL A 266 -14.58 -0.59 -34.80
N ALA A 267 -13.90 -1.65 -35.23
CA ALA A 267 -12.76 -1.54 -36.15
C ALA A 267 -13.19 -0.93 -37.50
N ASN A 268 -14.32 -1.40 -38.05
CA ASN A 268 -14.88 -0.88 -39.30
C ASN A 268 -15.28 0.59 -39.19
N ASP A 269 -15.92 0.99 -38.10
CA ASP A 269 -16.34 2.37 -37.86
C ASP A 269 -15.12 3.31 -37.80
N ILE A 270 -14.05 2.90 -37.12
CA ILE A 270 -12.79 3.68 -37.04
C ILE A 270 -12.12 3.77 -38.41
N SER A 271 -11.96 2.65 -39.13
CA SER A 271 -11.36 2.63 -40.48
C SER A 271 -12.11 3.55 -41.44
N LYS A 272 -13.45 3.52 -41.41
CA LYS A 272 -14.31 4.38 -42.22
C LYS A 272 -14.10 5.87 -41.91
N LEU A 273 -13.96 6.24 -40.64
CA LEU A 273 -13.72 7.63 -40.23
C LEU A 273 -12.33 8.16 -40.64
N PHE A 274 -11.32 7.28 -40.74
CA PHE A 274 -10.02 7.61 -41.30
C PHE A 274 -9.95 7.53 -42.83
N GLY A 275 -11.01 7.04 -43.49
CA GLY A 275 -11.02 6.82 -44.95
C GLY A 275 -10.11 5.68 -45.40
N ILE A 276 -9.87 4.69 -44.53
CA ILE A 276 -9.00 3.53 -44.80
C ILE A 276 -9.89 2.31 -45.10
N ASP A 277 -9.48 1.47 -46.05
CA ASP A 277 -10.16 0.22 -46.38
C ASP A 277 -10.02 -0.81 -45.23
N PRO A 278 -11.13 -1.23 -44.57
CA PRO A 278 -11.08 -2.15 -43.45
C PRO A 278 -10.45 -3.51 -43.80
N ASP A 279 -10.70 -4.03 -45.01
CA ASP A 279 -10.21 -5.34 -45.45
C ASP A 279 -8.68 -5.38 -45.53
N SER A 280 -8.06 -4.23 -45.81
CA SER A 280 -6.60 -4.08 -45.86
C SER A 280 -5.96 -3.78 -44.49
N THR A 281 -6.75 -3.38 -43.49
CA THR A 281 -6.25 -2.85 -42.22
C THR A 281 -6.50 -3.80 -41.05
N ILE A 282 -7.57 -4.60 -41.08
CA ILE A 282 -7.90 -5.51 -39.99
C ILE A 282 -6.98 -6.73 -40.01
N GLN A 283 -6.39 -7.05 -38.86
CA GLN A 283 -5.56 -8.23 -38.67
C GLN A 283 -6.12 -9.08 -37.54
N TYR A 284 -6.47 -10.33 -37.82
CA TYR A 284 -6.87 -11.28 -36.79
C TYR A 284 -5.65 -11.81 -36.03
N VAL A 285 -5.75 -11.84 -34.71
CA VAL A 285 -4.71 -12.30 -33.78
C VAL A 285 -5.27 -13.35 -32.83
N GLU A 286 -4.40 -14.02 -32.08
CA GLU A 286 -4.79 -15.03 -31.10
C GLU A 286 -5.86 -14.48 -30.13
N ASN A 287 -6.85 -15.32 -29.82
CA ASN A 287 -7.91 -14.93 -28.89
C ASN A 287 -7.37 -14.86 -27.45
N ARG A 288 -8.01 -14.06 -26.60
CA ARG A 288 -7.64 -13.96 -25.19
C ARG A 288 -8.18 -15.18 -24.42
N PRO A 289 -7.44 -15.69 -23.43
CA PRO A 289 -7.97 -16.67 -22.50
C PRO A 289 -9.20 -16.11 -21.78
N PHE A 290 -10.29 -16.89 -21.71
CA PHE A 290 -11.53 -16.52 -21.00
C PHE A 290 -12.11 -15.16 -21.47
N ASN A 291 -12.14 -14.96 -22.78
CA ASN A 291 -12.75 -13.78 -23.40
C ASN A 291 -14.26 -13.97 -23.54
N ASP A 292 -15.03 -13.57 -22.53
CA ASP A 292 -16.49 -13.70 -22.50
C ASP A 292 -17.12 -13.14 -23.80
N GLN A 293 -18.09 -13.85 -24.36
CA GLN A 293 -18.66 -13.52 -25.66
C GLN A 293 -19.50 -12.24 -25.61
N ARG A 294 -20.32 -12.08 -24.56
CA ARG A 294 -21.27 -10.97 -24.41
C ARG A 294 -21.40 -10.54 -22.95
N TYR A 295 -21.45 -9.23 -22.73
CA TYR A 295 -21.88 -8.63 -21.46
C TYR A 295 -23.11 -7.76 -21.71
N PHE A 296 -24.24 -8.13 -21.12
CA PHE A 296 -25.50 -7.42 -21.29
C PHE A 296 -26.06 -6.99 -19.92
N LEU A 297 -26.26 -5.68 -19.74
CA LEU A 297 -26.72 -5.08 -18.48
C LEU A 297 -28.15 -4.53 -18.62
N ASP A 298 -28.92 -4.62 -17.53
CA ASP A 298 -30.13 -3.82 -17.32
C ASP A 298 -29.77 -2.53 -16.56
N ASP A 299 -30.06 -1.37 -17.15
CA ASP A 299 -29.78 -0.03 -16.63
C ASP A 299 -31.02 0.75 -16.15
N GLN A 300 -32.19 0.09 -16.08
CA GLN A 300 -33.48 0.75 -15.79
C GLN A 300 -33.50 1.42 -14.41
N LYS A 301 -32.80 0.86 -13.42
CA LYS A 301 -32.76 1.40 -12.06
C LYS A 301 -32.11 2.79 -12.01
N LEU A 302 -31.02 2.98 -12.75
CA LEU A 302 -30.35 4.28 -12.84
C LEU A 302 -31.16 5.27 -13.68
N LYS A 303 -31.80 4.81 -14.77
CA LYS A 303 -32.71 5.65 -15.56
C LYS A 303 -33.86 6.25 -14.73
N LYS A 304 -34.40 5.48 -13.80
CA LYS A 304 -35.42 5.94 -12.84
C LYS A 304 -34.92 7.05 -11.90
N LEU A 305 -33.61 7.19 -11.67
CA LEU A 305 -33.03 8.34 -10.94
C LEU A 305 -32.91 9.60 -11.81
N GLY A 306 -33.21 9.50 -13.10
CA GLY A 306 -33.18 10.61 -14.06
C GLY A 306 -31.90 10.73 -14.87
N TRP A 307 -31.07 9.69 -14.93
CA TRP A 307 -29.94 9.63 -15.86
C TRP A 307 -30.38 9.08 -17.23
N CYS A 308 -29.81 9.60 -18.30
CA CYS A 308 -29.94 9.03 -19.64
C CYS A 308 -28.66 9.25 -20.47
N GLU A 309 -28.38 8.32 -21.38
CA GLU A 309 -27.33 8.46 -22.40
C GLU A 309 -27.69 9.63 -23.33
N ARG A 310 -26.79 10.61 -23.44
CA ARG A 310 -26.97 11.82 -24.26
C ARG A 310 -26.18 11.74 -25.57
N THR A 311 -25.04 11.07 -25.53
CA THR A 311 -24.08 11.00 -26.62
C THR A 311 -24.29 9.69 -27.38
N ASN A 312 -24.70 9.77 -28.64
CA ASN A 312 -24.74 8.59 -29.49
C ASN A 312 -23.32 8.13 -29.89
N TRP A 313 -23.23 6.90 -30.41
CA TRP A 313 -21.96 6.29 -30.77
C TRP A 313 -21.14 7.13 -31.76
N GLU A 314 -21.78 7.57 -32.84
CA GLU A 314 -21.12 8.27 -33.95
C GLU A 314 -20.48 9.58 -33.45
N GLU A 315 -21.22 10.35 -32.65
CA GLU A 315 -20.73 11.60 -32.06
C GLU A 315 -19.65 11.36 -31.01
N GLY A 316 -19.82 10.37 -30.14
CA GLY A 316 -18.83 10.03 -29.13
C GLY A 316 -17.52 9.54 -29.74
N LEU A 317 -17.59 8.72 -30.80
CA LEU A 317 -16.42 8.20 -31.52
C LEU A 317 -15.69 9.35 -32.24
N ARG A 318 -16.43 10.23 -32.93
CA ARG A 318 -15.87 11.43 -33.56
C ARG A 318 -15.09 12.31 -32.56
N LYS A 319 -15.71 12.67 -31.43
CA LYS A 319 -15.05 13.44 -30.36
C LYS A 319 -13.79 12.75 -29.81
N THR A 320 -13.85 11.43 -29.67
CA THR A 320 -12.71 10.63 -29.18
C THR A 320 -11.57 10.70 -30.19
N MET A 321 -11.85 10.50 -31.48
CA MET A 321 -10.87 10.56 -32.56
C MET A 321 -10.25 11.95 -32.69
N GLU A 322 -11.05 13.00 -32.67
CA GLU A 322 -10.57 14.39 -32.72
C GLU A 322 -9.58 14.66 -31.60
N TRP A 323 -9.91 14.24 -30.38
CA TRP A 323 -9.03 14.42 -29.23
C TRP A 323 -7.68 13.70 -29.37
N TYR A 324 -7.65 12.43 -29.80
CA TYR A 324 -6.37 11.72 -30.04
C TYR A 324 -5.57 12.33 -31.18
N THR A 325 -6.25 12.84 -32.21
CA THR A 325 -5.61 13.53 -33.34
C THR A 325 -4.95 14.83 -32.90
N GLU A 326 -5.59 15.58 -32.00
CA GLU A 326 -5.06 16.83 -31.44
C GLU A 326 -4.02 16.61 -30.33
N ASN A 327 -4.00 15.42 -29.69
CA ASN A 327 -3.17 15.12 -28.53
C ASN A 327 -2.33 13.82 -28.70
N PRO A 328 -1.58 13.63 -29.80
CA PRO A 328 -0.86 12.38 -30.08
C PRO A 328 0.18 12.02 -29.00
N GLU A 329 0.81 13.03 -28.40
CA GLU A 329 1.87 12.88 -27.39
C GLU A 329 1.35 12.93 -25.94
N TRP A 330 0.03 12.78 -25.73
CA TRP A 330 -0.56 12.94 -24.38
C TRP A 330 0.06 11.98 -23.36
N TRP A 331 0.25 10.72 -23.77
CA TRP A 331 0.73 9.59 -22.98
C TRP A 331 2.22 9.29 -23.16
N GLY A 332 2.94 10.03 -24.01
CA GLY A 332 4.33 9.72 -24.35
C GLY A 332 4.46 8.45 -25.19
N ASP A 333 5.52 7.66 -24.96
CA ASP A 333 5.73 6.39 -25.66
C ASP A 333 4.70 5.34 -25.23
N VAL A 334 3.85 4.94 -26.16
CA VAL A 334 2.81 3.91 -25.97
C VAL A 334 3.02 2.68 -26.86
N SER A 335 4.21 2.52 -27.45
CA SER A 335 4.53 1.44 -28.39
C SER A 335 4.21 0.05 -27.82
N GLY A 336 4.55 -0.21 -26.56
CA GLY A 336 4.23 -1.46 -25.86
C GLY A 336 2.73 -1.66 -25.63
N ALA A 337 1.96 -0.58 -25.41
CA ALA A 337 0.51 -0.65 -25.21
C ALA A 337 -0.26 -0.98 -26.50
N LEU A 338 0.30 -0.61 -27.66
CA LEU A 338 -0.29 -0.86 -28.97
C LEU A 338 -0.08 -2.30 -29.47
N LEU A 339 0.70 -3.12 -28.77
CA LEU A 339 0.83 -4.54 -29.08
C LEU A 339 -0.54 -5.25 -28.94
N PRO A 340 -0.79 -6.32 -29.72
CA PRO A 340 -2.03 -7.09 -29.60
C PRO A 340 -2.24 -7.64 -28.19
N HIS A 341 -1.18 -8.25 -27.61
CA HIS A 341 -1.16 -8.77 -26.24
C HIS A 341 -0.09 -8.05 -25.42
N PRO A 342 -0.40 -6.87 -24.84
CA PRO A 342 0.57 -6.13 -24.05
C PRO A 342 0.95 -6.92 -22.78
N ARG A 343 2.24 -6.95 -22.44
CA ARG A 343 2.74 -7.48 -21.16
C ARG A 343 3.30 -6.35 -20.31
N MET A 344 3.08 -6.40 -19.00
CA MET A 344 3.48 -5.34 -18.05
C MET A 344 4.98 -4.97 -18.12
N LEU A 345 5.86 -5.95 -18.41
CA LEU A 345 7.31 -5.77 -18.61
C LEU A 345 7.69 -4.88 -19.82
N MET A 346 6.74 -4.51 -20.67
CA MET A 346 6.99 -3.75 -21.90
C MET A 346 6.38 -2.33 -21.87
N MET A 347 5.89 -1.88 -20.71
CA MET A 347 5.34 -0.53 -20.52
C MET A 347 6.41 0.43 -19.99
N PRO A 348 6.47 1.69 -20.46
CA PRO A 348 7.44 2.66 -19.94
C PRO A 348 7.15 2.96 -18.46
N GLY A 349 8.05 2.51 -17.56
CA GLY A 349 7.94 2.74 -16.12
C GLY A 349 8.75 1.76 -15.26
N ASP A 350 8.97 0.52 -15.73
CA ASP A 350 9.76 -0.48 -15.03
C ASP A 350 11.19 -0.55 -15.59
N ARG A 351 12.14 0.13 -14.93
CA ARG A 351 13.57 -0.20 -15.09
C ARG A 351 13.95 -1.20 -14.00
N HIS A 352 13.64 -2.48 -14.24
CA HIS A 352 14.35 -3.57 -13.59
C HIS A 352 15.27 -4.25 -14.62
N SER A 353 16.54 -4.35 -14.26
CA SER A 353 17.60 -4.96 -15.06
C SER A 353 17.33 -6.44 -15.29
N ASP A 354 17.26 -6.83 -16.57
CA ASP A 354 17.22 -8.22 -16.99
C ASP A 354 18.50 -8.95 -16.54
N GLY A 355 18.30 -9.99 -15.73
CA GLY A 355 19.22 -11.12 -15.59
C GLY A 355 18.52 -12.34 -16.20
N SER A 356 19.00 -12.77 -17.36
CA SER A 356 18.57 -13.99 -18.04
C SER A 356 18.95 -15.22 -17.22
N ASP A 357 17.98 -16.05 -16.82
CA ASP A 357 18.27 -17.42 -16.38
C ASP A 357 17.32 -18.41 -17.05
N GLU A 358 17.92 -19.24 -17.89
CA GLU A 358 17.32 -20.36 -18.59
C GLU A 358 16.97 -21.50 -17.62
N HIS A 359 15.76 -22.03 -17.75
CA HIS A 359 15.33 -23.27 -17.13
C HIS A 359 16.18 -24.48 -17.58
N LYS A 360 16.78 -25.20 -16.63
CA LYS A 360 17.01 -26.66 -16.76
C LYS A 360 16.74 -27.40 -15.45
N ASN A 361 15.76 -28.30 -15.52
CA ASN A 361 15.51 -29.38 -14.57
C ASN A 361 16.61 -30.43 -14.64
N ALA A 362 16.99 -31.02 -13.50
CA ALA A 362 17.37 -32.44 -13.41
C ALA A 362 17.44 -32.93 -11.95
N ASP A 363 16.81 -34.08 -11.73
CA ASP A 363 16.75 -34.90 -10.52
C ASP A 363 18.13 -35.37 -10.00
N GLY A 364 18.21 -35.70 -8.70
CA GLY A 364 19.42 -36.33 -8.14
C GLY A 364 19.33 -36.74 -6.67
N ASN A 365 18.75 -37.91 -6.43
CA ASN A 365 18.89 -38.86 -5.31
C ASN A 365 19.58 -38.47 -3.99
N GLN A 366 18.84 -38.74 -2.92
CA GLN A 366 19.28 -38.96 -1.54
C GLN A 366 20.34 -40.08 -1.43
N THR A 367 21.38 -39.86 -0.63
CA THR A 367 22.04 -40.92 0.14
C THR A 367 22.33 -40.42 1.56
N PHE A 368 21.81 -41.16 2.54
CA PHE A 368 22.08 -41.00 3.96
C PHE A 368 23.37 -41.75 4.32
N THR A 369 24.28 -41.10 5.04
CA THR A 369 25.39 -41.78 5.72
C THR A 369 25.32 -41.51 7.22
N VAL A 370 25.13 -42.60 7.96
CA VAL A 370 25.15 -42.68 9.43
C VAL A 370 26.60 -42.64 9.91
N VAL A 371 26.92 -41.76 10.86
CA VAL A 371 28.17 -41.82 11.63
C VAL A 371 27.86 -41.68 13.12
N THR A 372 28.18 -42.74 13.87
CA THR A 372 28.09 -42.89 15.33
C THR A 372 29.29 -42.27 16.07
N PRO A 373 29.18 -42.00 17.38
CA PRO A 373 29.91 -40.91 18.04
C PRO A 373 31.24 -41.33 18.65
N THR A 374 32.23 -40.44 18.61
CA THR A 374 33.48 -40.53 19.39
C THR A 374 33.47 -39.54 20.56
N LYS A 375 34.00 -40.02 21.69
CA LYS A 375 33.97 -39.41 23.02
C LYS A 375 34.88 -38.19 23.16
N ALA A 376 34.46 -37.35 24.11
CA ALA A 376 35.01 -36.08 24.55
C ALA A 376 36.52 -36.08 24.89
N GLY A 377 37.16 -34.97 24.52
CA GLY A 377 38.39 -34.45 25.13
C GLY A 377 38.18 -32.99 25.49
N CYS A 378 38.45 -32.63 26.74
CA CYS A 378 38.42 -31.25 27.23
C CYS A 378 39.61 -30.45 26.69
N SER A 379 39.33 -29.41 25.91
CA SER A 379 40.20 -28.26 25.68
C SER A 379 39.32 -27.02 25.52
N GLY A 380 39.67 -25.91 26.17
CA GLY A 380 38.89 -24.67 26.11
C GLY A 380 38.78 -24.13 24.68
N ASP A 381 37.68 -24.43 24.01
CA ASP A 381 37.43 -24.04 22.62
C ASP A 381 36.65 -22.73 22.56
N LYS A 382 37.14 -21.76 21.77
CA LYS A 382 36.35 -20.61 21.30
C LYS A 382 35.16 -21.18 20.51
N ARG A 383 34.00 -21.34 21.15
CA ARG A 383 32.75 -21.78 20.49
C ARG A 383 32.52 -20.93 19.25
N SER A 384 32.48 -21.57 18.08
CA SER A 384 32.08 -20.93 16.83
C SER A 384 30.69 -20.32 17.00
N LEU A 385 30.53 -19.04 16.64
CA LEU A 385 29.27 -18.34 16.78
C LEU A 385 28.26 -18.90 15.78
N LYS A 386 27.05 -19.20 16.25
CA LYS A 386 25.91 -19.52 15.39
C LYS A 386 24.66 -18.85 15.94
N PHE A 387 23.99 -18.03 15.14
CA PHE A 387 22.84 -17.26 15.61
C PHE A 387 21.52 -17.88 15.16
N LEU A 388 20.54 -17.91 16.07
CA LEU A 388 19.15 -18.18 15.75
C LEU A 388 18.37 -16.85 15.78
N ILE A 389 17.78 -16.46 14.66
CA ILE A 389 17.11 -15.16 14.52
C ILE A 389 15.60 -15.36 14.38
N TYR A 390 14.81 -14.74 15.25
CA TYR A 390 13.36 -14.62 15.11
C TYR A 390 12.98 -13.26 14.50
N GLY A 391 11.99 -13.25 13.62
CA GLY A 391 11.51 -12.04 12.94
C GLY A 391 11.98 -11.88 11.49
N LYS A 392 12.13 -12.97 10.73
CA LYS A 392 12.57 -12.99 9.32
C LYS A 392 11.87 -11.97 8.41
N THR A 393 10.56 -11.83 8.54
CA THR A 393 9.75 -10.88 7.73
C THR A 393 9.75 -9.46 8.31
N GLY A 394 10.40 -9.25 9.46
CA GLY A 394 10.59 -7.97 10.12
C GLY A 394 11.79 -7.22 9.54
N TRP A 395 11.81 -5.90 9.74
CA TRP A 395 12.86 -5.06 9.17
C TRP A 395 14.21 -5.32 9.84
N LEU A 396 14.25 -5.29 11.18
CA LEU A 396 15.46 -5.59 11.96
C LEU A 396 15.94 -7.03 11.73
N GLY A 397 15.03 -8.01 11.74
CA GLY A 397 15.39 -9.42 11.51
C GLY A 397 16.02 -9.65 10.14
N GLY A 398 15.48 -9.03 9.08
CA GLY A 398 16.07 -9.09 7.74
C GLY A 398 17.45 -8.41 7.65
N LEU A 399 17.63 -7.27 8.31
CA LEU A 399 18.94 -6.58 8.36
C LEU A 399 19.97 -7.40 9.14
N LEU A 400 19.59 -8.03 10.25
CA LEU A 400 20.48 -8.91 11.02
C LEU A 400 20.96 -10.10 10.20
N GLY A 401 20.08 -10.75 9.42
CA GLY A 401 20.50 -11.84 8.54
C GLY A 401 21.52 -11.39 7.49
N LYS A 402 21.25 -10.28 6.79
CA LYS A 402 22.20 -9.69 5.82
C LYS A 402 23.55 -9.35 6.48
N LEU A 403 23.52 -8.87 7.71
CA LEU A 403 24.72 -8.53 8.46
C LEU A 403 25.51 -9.78 8.86
N CYS A 404 24.82 -10.86 9.27
CA CYS A 404 25.46 -12.15 9.54
C CYS A 404 26.12 -12.72 8.29
N GLU A 405 25.44 -12.66 7.13
CA GLU A 405 26.01 -13.06 5.83
C GLU A 405 27.28 -12.27 5.51
N LYS A 406 27.22 -10.94 5.63
CA LYS A 406 28.34 -10.05 5.37
C LYS A 406 29.54 -10.31 6.29
N GLN A 407 29.29 -10.68 7.55
CA GLN A 407 30.34 -10.97 8.54
C GLN A 407 30.77 -12.45 8.55
N GLY A 408 30.18 -13.31 7.71
CA GLY A 408 30.46 -14.74 7.69
C GLY A 408 30.05 -15.46 8.98
N ILE A 409 29.04 -14.96 9.70
CA ILE A 409 28.53 -15.59 10.93
C ILE A 409 27.42 -16.56 10.54
N PRO A 410 27.56 -17.88 10.82
CA PRO A 410 26.50 -18.85 10.62
C PRO A 410 25.22 -18.43 11.34
N TYR A 411 24.09 -18.44 10.63
CA TYR A 411 22.82 -18.11 11.24
C TYR A 411 21.67 -18.88 10.57
N GLU A 412 20.58 -19.04 11.31
CA GLU A 412 19.33 -19.57 10.77
C GLU A 412 18.14 -18.78 11.34
N TYR A 413 17.06 -18.72 10.57
CA TYR A 413 15.80 -18.14 11.03
C TYR A 413 14.95 -19.19 11.73
N GLY A 414 14.41 -18.84 12.90
CA GLY A 414 13.43 -19.66 13.60
C GLY A 414 12.14 -19.80 12.81
N LYS A 415 11.54 -20.99 12.83
CA LYS A 415 10.29 -21.31 12.13
C LYS A 415 9.09 -21.26 13.07
N GLY A 416 9.33 -21.45 14.38
CA GLY A 416 8.29 -21.44 15.40
C GLY A 416 7.64 -20.08 15.61
N ARG A 417 6.36 -20.10 16.02
CA ARG A 417 5.72 -18.93 16.63
C ARG A 417 6.23 -18.80 18.07
N LEU A 418 6.45 -17.56 18.52
CA LEU A 418 7.06 -17.33 19.83
C LEU A 418 6.20 -17.83 21.00
N GLU A 419 4.88 -17.82 20.84
CA GLU A 419 3.95 -18.36 21.84
C GLU A 419 3.90 -19.90 21.88
N ASP A 420 4.51 -20.59 20.92
CA ASP A 420 4.58 -22.05 20.87
C ASP A 420 5.93 -22.56 21.34
N ARG A 421 6.00 -22.89 22.64
CA ARG A 421 7.19 -23.41 23.31
C ARG A 421 7.79 -24.63 22.61
N ALA A 422 6.96 -25.56 22.13
CA ALA A 422 7.44 -26.81 21.55
C ALA A 422 8.22 -26.54 20.25
N SER A 423 7.73 -25.61 19.44
CA SER A 423 8.41 -25.16 18.23
C SER A 423 9.74 -24.47 18.52
N LEU A 424 9.81 -23.62 19.55
CA LEU A 424 11.06 -22.96 19.95
C LEU A 424 12.12 -23.96 20.40
N ILE A 425 11.73 -24.95 21.19
CA ILE A 425 12.62 -26.03 21.63
C ILE A 425 13.11 -26.84 20.41
N ALA A 426 12.24 -27.11 19.44
CA ALA A 426 12.62 -27.82 18.21
C ALA A 426 13.64 -27.03 17.38
N ASP A 427 13.41 -25.72 17.20
CA ASP A 427 14.34 -24.82 16.51
C ASP A 427 15.72 -24.84 17.19
N ILE A 428 15.79 -24.66 18.50
CA ILE A 428 17.06 -24.67 19.26
C ILE A 428 17.78 -26.02 19.16
N ARG A 429 17.06 -27.13 19.32
CA ARG A 429 17.64 -28.48 19.23
C ARG A 429 18.22 -28.79 17.85
N SER A 430 17.51 -28.37 16.80
CA SER A 430 17.93 -28.58 15.41
C SER A 430 19.13 -27.71 15.06
N ILE A 431 19.06 -26.42 15.41
CA ILE A 431 20.00 -25.41 14.93
C ILE A 431 21.26 -25.37 15.79
N LYS A 432 21.13 -25.69 17.10
CA LYS A 432 22.20 -25.60 18.11
C LYS A 432 22.91 -24.24 18.09
N PRO A 433 22.17 -23.12 18.26
CA PRO A 433 22.76 -21.80 18.24
C PRO A 433 23.65 -21.57 19.46
N SER A 434 24.55 -20.59 19.37
CA SER A 434 25.24 -20.01 20.52
C SER A 434 24.46 -18.86 21.15
N HIS A 435 23.69 -18.11 20.33
CA HIS A 435 22.88 -16.97 20.76
C HIS A 435 21.56 -16.91 20.01
N VAL A 436 20.55 -16.31 20.63
CA VAL A 436 19.25 -16.08 20.01
C VAL A 436 19.01 -14.57 19.87
N PHE A 437 18.63 -14.12 18.67
CA PHE A 437 18.23 -12.74 18.41
C PHE A 437 16.71 -12.70 18.23
N ASN A 438 16.02 -12.02 19.13
CA ASN A 438 14.59 -11.76 19.03
C ASN A 438 14.33 -10.38 18.42
N ALA A 439 14.09 -10.36 17.12
CA ALA A 439 13.57 -9.19 16.39
C ALA A 439 12.10 -9.37 15.97
N ALA A 440 11.41 -10.36 16.55
CA ALA A 440 10.00 -10.59 16.30
C ALA A 440 9.12 -9.73 17.22
N GLY A 441 8.02 -9.24 16.66
CA GLY A 441 7.06 -8.43 17.37
C GLY A 441 5.90 -8.04 16.46
N LEU A 442 4.73 -7.86 17.06
CA LEU A 442 3.53 -7.40 16.39
C LEU A 442 3.38 -5.90 16.65
N THR A 443 3.69 -5.09 15.64
CA THR A 443 3.54 -3.62 15.67
C THR A 443 2.21 -3.17 15.05
N GLY A 444 1.29 -4.11 14.81
CA GLY A 444 0.07 -3.87 14.05
C GLY A 444 0.30 -3.67 12.54
N ARG A 445 -0.74 -3.90 11.73
CA ARG A 445 -0.78 -3.53 10.30
C ARG A 445 -2.02 -2.67 10.10
N PRO A 446 -1.90 -1.43 9.59
CA PRO A 446 -0.70 -0.78 9.01
C PRO A 446 0.31 -0.25 10.05
N ASN A 447 -0.13 0.04 11.27
CA ASN A 447 0.60 0.80 12.29
C ASN A 447 0.24 0.29 13.70
N VAL A 448 0.83 0.91 14.72
CA VAL A 448 0.65 0.53 16.13
C VAL A 448 -0.78 0.72 16.66
N ASP A 449 -1.60 1.54 16.01
CA ASP A 449 -2.98 1.80 16.41
C ASP A 449 -3.87 0.56 16.19
N TRP A 450 -3.48 -0.36 15.30
CA TRP A 450 -4.12 -1.68 15.17
C TRP A 450 -4.09 -2.48 16.48
N CYS A 451 -3.06 -2.29 17.30
CA CYS A 451 -2.93 -2.95 18.60
C CYS A 451 -4.01 -2.49 19.60
N GLU A 452 -4.63 -1.32 19.38
CA GLU A 452 -5.71 -0.82 20.24
C GLU A 452 -6.99 -1.67 20.14
N SER A 453 -7.28 -2.21 18.95
CA SER A 453 -8.45 -3.06 18.69
C SER A 453 -8.15 -4.56 18.74
N HIS A 454 -6.87 -4.95 18.71
CA HIS A 454 -6.42 -6.36 18.69
C HIS A 454 -5.50 -6.67 19.89
N LYS A 455 -6.06 -6.41 21.08
CA LYS A 455 -5.31 -6.48 22.34
C LYS A 455 -4.81 -7.89 22.64
N THR A 456 -5.64 -8.90 22.39
CA THR A 456 -5.34 -10.32 22.66
C THR A 456 -4.18 -10.85 21.82
N GLU A 457 -4.16 -10.52 20.54
CA GLU A 457 -3.11 -10.89 19.58
C GLU A 457 -1.80 -10.20 19.94
N THR A 458 -1.88 -8.90 20.26
CA THR A 458 -0.73 -8.12 20.74
C THR A 458 -0.14 -8.72 22.01
N ILE A 459 -0.97 -9.08 23.00
CA ILE A 459 -0.51 -9.76 24.23
C ILE A 459 0.14 -11.11 23.90
N ARG A 460 -0.50 -11.93 23.05
CA ARG A 460 0.00 -13.27 22.71
C ARG A 460 1.41 -13.22 22.13
N VAL A 461 1.66 -12.33 21.17
CA VAL A 461 2.95 -12.25 20.50
C VAL A 461 3.97 -11.45 21.31
N ASN A 462 3.62 -10.21 21.71
CA ASN A 462 4.58 -9.30 22.32
C ASN A 462 4.87 -9.64 23.78
N VAL A 463 3.92 -10.23 24.51
CA VAL A 463 4.06 -10.56 25.93
C VAL A 463 4.37 -12.04 26.11
N ALA A 464 3.38 -12.90 25.88
CA ALA A 464 3.53 -14.33 26.15
C ALA A 464 4.65 -14.96 25.32
N GLY A 465 4.71 -14.65 24.02
CA GLY A 465 5.75 -15.18 23.14
C GLY A 465 7.16 -14.73 23.51
N THR A 466 7.35 -13.45 23.86
CA THR A 466 8.69 -12.93 24.23
C THR A 466 9.19 -13.57 25.53
N LEU A 467 8.32 -13.69 26.54
CA LEU A 467 8.66 -14.35 27.81
C LEU A 467 8.91 -15.85 27.62
N THR A 468 8.12 -16.51 26.76
CA THR A 468 8.32 -17.94 26.43
C THR A 468 9.69 -18.15 25.78
N LEU A 469 10.10 -17.26 24.87
CA LEU A 469 11.43 -17.36 24.25
C LEU A 469 12.55 -17.14 25.26
N ALA A 470 12.45 -16.12 26.13
CA ALA A 470 13.45 -15.85 27.16
C ALA A 470 13.67 -17.06 28.08
N ASP A 471 12.57 -17.68 28.51
CA ASP A 471 12.57 -18.86 29.36
C ASP A 471 13.15 -20.10 28.65
N VAL A 472 12.74 -20.37 27.41
CA VAL A 472 13.32 -21.47 26.62
C VAL A 472 14.82 -21.26 26.38
N CYS A 473 15.26 -20.03 26.10
CA CYS A 473 16.67 -19.71 25.99
C CYS A 473 17.41 -19.98 27.30
N ARG A 474 16.82 -19.64 28.45
CA ARG A 474 17.40 -19.86 29.77
C ARG A 474 17.61 -21.34 30.06
N GLU A 475 16.61 -22.18 29.79
CA GLU A 475 16.68 -23.64 29.98
C GLU A 475 17.74 -24.31 29.11
N ASN A 476 18.21 -23.64 28.05
CA ASN A 476 19.22 -24.16 27.12
C ASN A 476 20.56 -23.42 27.24
N ASP A 477 20.78 -22.65 28.31
CA ASP A 477 21.99 -21.84 28.54
C ASP A 477 22.34 -20.87 27.39
N LEU A 478 21.31 -20.29 26.76
CA LEU A 478 21.43 -19.36 25.65
C LEU A 478 21.18 -17.92 26.10
N LEU A 479 22.05 -17.02 25.65
CA LEU A 479 21.82 -15.58 25.73
C LEU A 479 20.82 -15.16 24.65
N MET A 480 19.77 -14.46 25.07
CA MET A 480 18.78 -13.86 24.20
C MET A 480 19.06 -12.35 24.05
N MET A 481 19.35 -11.93 22.83
CA MET A 481 19.39 -10.52 22.40
C MET A 481 17.97 -10.10 22.00
N ASN A 482 17.31 -9.32 22.84
CA ASN A 482 15.93 -8.90 22.65
C ASN A 482 15.84 -7.45 22.16
N PHE A 483 15.34 -7.24 20.94
CA PHE A 483 15.07 -5.89 20.43
C PHE A 483 13.74 -5.38 21.00
N ALA A 484 13.84 -4.54 22.03
CA ALA A 484 12.73 -3.84 22.65
C ALA A 484 12.57 -2.43 22.05
N THR A 485 11.87 -1.55 22.76
CA THR A 485 11.57 -0.20 22.28
C THR A 485 11.79 0.85 23.35
N GLY A 486 12.37 1.99 22.95
CA GLY A 486 12.44 3.20 23.77
C GLY A 486 11.13 4.00 23.79
N CYS A 487 10.09 3.56 23.08
CA CYS A 487 8.78 4.22 23.04
C CYS A 487 7.92 3.95 24.28
N ILE A 488 8.55 3.89 25.46
CA ILE A 488 7.95 3.62 26.78
C ILE A 488 8.14 4.78 27.76
N PHE A 489 8.75 5.88 27.27
CA PHE A 489 8.94 7.13 28.01
C PHE A 489 8.30 8.32 27.32
N GLU A 490 7.90 9.32 28.10
CA GLU A 490 7.54 10.66 27.65
C GLU A 490 8.23 11.71 28.53
N TYR A 491 8.58 12.86 27.96
CA TYR A 491 9.16 13.97 28.73
C TYR A 491 8.28 14.31 29.94
N ASP A 492 8.93 14.52 31.09
CA ASP A 492 8.26 14.81 32.37
C ASP A 492 9.02 15.88 33.17
N ALA A 493 8.59 16.13 34.40
CA ALA A 493 9.22 17.16 35.25
C ALA A 493 10.67 16.82 35.64
N ALA A 494 11.05 15.54 35.68
CA ALA A 494 12.41 15.09 35.98
C ALA A 494 13.28 15.03 34.71
N HIS A 495 12.66 14.88 33.55
CA HIS A 495 13.29 14.84 32.23
C HIS A 495 12.63 15.89 31.31
N PRO A 496 12.87 17.20 31.51
CA PRO A 496 12.27 18.22 30.66
C PRO A 496 12.81 18.17 29.23
N GLU A 497 11.95 18.47 28.26
CA GLU A 497 12.36 18.58 26.85
C GLU A 497 13.50 19.59 26.68
N GLY A 498 14.57 19.19 25.98
CA GLY A 498 15.73 20.05 25.71
C GLY A 498 16.68 20.27 26.90
N SER A 499 16.47 19.59 28.02
CA SER A 499 17.36 19.69 29.20
C SER A 499 18.70 18.97 29.05
N GLY A 500 18.80 18.02 28.12
CA GLY A 500 19.94 17.10 28.02
C GLY A 500 19.94 15.98 29.06
N ILE A 501 18.87 15.88 29.86
CA ILE A 501 18.69 14.84 30.88
C ILE A 501 17.83 13.73 30.26
N GLY A 502 18.49 12.66 29.82
CA GLY A 502 17.83 11.48 29.26
C GLY A 502 17.40 10.45 30.29
N PHE A 503 16.37 9.67 29.95
CA PHE A 503 15.93 8.51 30.73
C PHE A 503 17.00 7.41 30.71
N LYS A 504 17.35 6.88 31.88
CA LYS A 504 18.31 5.80 32.09
C LYS A 504 17.66 4.41 31.99
N GLU A 505 18.48 3.37 32.00
CA GLU A 505 18.01 1.99 31.97
C GLU A 505 17.24 1.58 33.23
N GLU A 506 17.53 2.22 34.36
CA GLU A 506 16.90 1.97 35.65
C GLU A 506 15.57 2.73 35.84
N ASP A 507 15.30 3.73 35.01
CA ASP A 507 14.10 4.54 35.13
C ASP A 507 12.83 3.76 34.82
N LYS A 508 11.77 4.07 35.56
CA LYS A 508 10.46 3.45 35.39
C LYS A 508 9.77 4.01 34.15
N PRO A 509 9.26 3.16 33.24
CA PRO A 509 8.45 3.61 32.12
C PRO A 509 7.27 4.48 32.59
N ASN A 510 7.13 5.66 32.01
CA ASN A 510 6.07 6.61 32.35
C ASN A 510 5.04 6.80 31.22
N PHE A 511 5.30 6.28 30.02
CA PHE A 511 4.40 6.43 28.87
C PHE A 511 3.52 5.19 28.65
N THR A 512 2.21 5.39 28.70
CA THR A 512 1.21 4.34 28.44
C THR A 512 0.20 4.71 27.34
N GLY A 513 0.51 5.75 26.56
CA GLY A 513 -0.39 6.33 25.55
C GLY A 513 -0.78 5.43 24.38
N SER A 514 -0.13 4.26 24.21
CA SER A 514 -0.60 3.23 23.28
C SER A 514 -0.55 1.84 23.92
N PHE A 515 -1.48 0.96 23.52
CA PHE A 515 -1.54 -0.42 23.96
C PHE A 515 -0.26 -1.18 23.58
N TYR A 516 0.30 -0.91 22.40
CA TYR A 516 1.60 -1.44 22.01
C TYR A 516 2.69 -1.08 23.03
N SER A 517 2.88 0.22 23.32
CA SER A 517 3.87 0.68 24.30
C SER A 517 3.63 0.10 25.69
N LYS A 518 2.36 0.04 26.12
CA LYS A 518 1.97 -0.59 27.38
C LYS A 518 2.42 -2.05 27.47
N THR A 519 2.19 -2.85 26.42
CA THR A 519 2.66 -4.25 26.41
C THR A 519 4.19 -4.36 26.45
N LYS A 520 4.90 -3.46 25.77
CA LYS A 520 6.37 -3.48 25.77
C LYS A 520 6.98 -3.07 27.11
N ALA A 521 6.41 -2.07 27.78
CA ALA A 521 6.83 -1.67 29.13
C ALA A 521 6.65 -2.82 30.14
N MET A 522 5.49 -3.50 30.12
CA MET A 522 5.23 -4.65 30.99
C MET A 522 6.21 -5.81 30.76
N VAL A 523 6.51 -6.10 29.50
CA VAL A 523 7.42 -7.20 29.14
C VAL A 523 8.84 -6.89 29.55
N GLU A 524 9.30 -5.66 29.37
CA GLU A 524 10.63 -5.27 29.82
C GLU A 524 10.80 -5.40 31.33
N GLU A 525 9.78 -5.01 32.11
CA GLU A 525 9.79 -5.19 33.57
C GLU A 525 9.92 -6.67 33.95
N LEU A 526 9.20 -7.57 33.27
CA LEU A 526 9.28 -9.01 33.52
C LEU A 526 10.61 -9.63 33.02
N LEU A 527 11.14 -9.17 31.88
CA LEU A 527 12.40 -9.65 31.33
C LEU A 527 13.61 -9.28 32.20
N ARG A 528 13.50 -8.28 33.08
CA ARG A 528 14.56 -7.91 34.03
C ARG A 528 14.93 -9.05 34.98
N GLU A 529 13.98 -9.96 35.24
CA GLU A 529 14.19 -11.13 36.12
C GLU A 529 14.90 -12.30 35.39
N PHE A 530 15.14 -12.17 34.07
CA PHE A 530 15.89 -13.15 33.30
C PHE A 530 17.35 -12.72 33.15
N ASP A 531 18.24 -13.39 33.86
CA ASP A 531 19.68 -13.14 33.82
C ASP A 531 20.30 -13.42 32.44
N ASN A 532 19.65 -14.22 31.59
CA ASN A 532 20.06 -14.61 30.24
C ASN A 532 19.57 -13.67 29.13
N VAL A 533 19.04 -12.49 29.45
CA VAL A 533 18.49 -11.56 28.46
C VAL A 533 19.32 -10.28 28.39
N CYS A 534 19.57 -9.84 27.16
CA CYS A 534 20.08 -8.53 26.82
C CYS A 534 18.99 -7.76 26.08
N THR A 535 18.43 -6.73 26.70
CA THR A 535 17.33 -5.94 26.13
C THR A 535 17.87 -4.66 25.51
N LEU A 536 17.63 -4.47 24.22
CA LEU A 536 18.07 -3.32 23.44
C LEU A 536 16.88 -2.42 23.12
N ARG A 537 16.80 -1.25 23.75
CA ARG A 537 15.71 -0.28 23.52
C ARG A 537 15.95 0.49 22.22
N VAL A 538 15.39 0.00 21.12
CA VAL A 538 15.44 0.69 19.82
C VAL A 538 14.44 1.84 19.78
N ARG A 539 14.83 2.98 19.19
CA ARG A 539 13.97 4.15 19.14
C ARG A 539 14.09 4.84 17.79
N MET A 540 12.94 5.06 17.14
CA MET A 540 12.81 5.67 15.79
C MET A 540 13.93 5.24 14.82
N PRO A 541 13.97 3.95 14.41
CA PRO A 541 15.07 3.42 13.63
C PRO A 541 15.22 4.10 12.26
N ILE A 542 16.45 4.46 11.92
CA ILE A 542 16.86 5.06 10.64
C ILE A 542 17.91 4.18 9.98
N SER A 543 17.89 4.09 8.64
CA SER A 543 18.96 3.44 7.88
C SER A 543 19.37 4.25 6.65
N SER A 544 20.48 3.84 6.04
CA SER A 544 20.93 4.32 4.73
C SER A 544 19.95 4.04 3.58
N ASP A 545 19.11 3.01 3.67
CA ASP A 545 18.06 2.71 2.69
C ASP A 545 16.87 3.69 2.84
N LEU A 546 16.94 4.82 2.12
CA LEU A 546 15.89 5.85 2.08
C LEU A 546 14.64 5.44 1.27
N ASN A 547 14.65 4.28 0.60
CA ASN A 547 13.47 3.77 -0.11
C ASN A 547 12.57 2.93 0.79
N ASN A 548 13.08 2.49 1.94
CA ASN A 548 12.33 1.65 2.87
C ASN A 548 11.19 2.43 3.55
N PRO A 549 9.92 2.02 3.39
CA PRO A 549 8.78 2.74 3.98
C PRO A 549 8.77 2.71 5.52
N ARG A 550 9.56 1.85 6.16
CA ARG A 550 9.70 1.81 7.63
C ARG A 550 10.75 2.78 8.16
N ASN A 551 11.64 3.28 7.29
CA ASN A 551 12.66 4.25 7.66
C ASN A 551 12.03 5.58 8.08
N PHE A 552 12.44 6.10 9.22
CA PHE A 552 11.87 7.32 9.78
C PHE A 552 12.03 8.53 8.85
N ILE A 553 13.18 8.69 8.19
CA ILE A 553 13.40 9.78 7.22
C ILE A 553 12.39 9.71 6.07
N THR A 554 12.19 8.51 5.50
CA THR A 554 11.24 8.25 4.41
C THR A 554 9.79 8.54 4.82
N LYS A 555 9.45 8.36 6.11
CA LYS A 555 8.13 8.71 6.63
C LYS A 555 7.95 10.23 6.71
N ILE A 556 8.87 10.92 7.38
CA ILE A 556 8.72 12.36 7.63
C ILE A 556 8.87 13.19 6.36
N SER A 557 9.63 12.72 5.36
CA SER A 557 9.75 13.42 4.06
C SER A 557 8.47 13.35 3.22
N ARG A 558 7.53 12.45 3.55
CA ARG A 558 6.24 12.32 2.87
C ARG A 558 5.11 13.08 3.60
N TYR A 559 5.37 13.63 4.77
CA TYR A 559 4.37 14.34 5.54
C TYR A 559 4.26 15.80 5.10
N ASN A 560 3.02 16.30 4.94
CA ASN A 560 2.77 17.71 4.63
C ASN A 560 3.18 18.62 5.81
N LYS A 561 3.00 18.11 7.03
CA LYS A 561 3.32 18.79 8.29
C LYS A 561 4.09 17.84 9.21
N VAL A 562 5.08 18.37 9.92
CA VAL A 562 5.85 17.62 10.93
C VAL A 562 5.81 18.32 12.28
N VAL A 563 6.17 17.58 13.32
CA VAL A 563 6.27 18.11 14.68
C VAL A 563 7.75 18.29 15.01
N ASN A 564 8.14 19.44 15.55
CA ASN A 564 9.54 19.70 15.85
C ASN A 564 9.92 19.39 17.30
N ILE A 565 9.91 18.11 17.66
CA ILE A 565 10.31 17.66 19.01
C ILE A 565 11.66 16.91 18.94
N PRO A 566 12.68 17.30 19.74
CA PRO A 566 13.94 16.59 19.91
C PRO A 566 13.75 15.21 20.53
N ASN A 567 14.59 14.27 20.12
CA ASN A 567 14.23 12.87 20.19
C ASN A 567 15.48 12.00 19.97
N SER A 568 15.79 11.04 20.85
CA SER A 568 16.92 10.11 20.66
C SER A 568 16.66 9.18 19.47
N MET A 569 17.63 8.69 18.72
CA MET A 569 17.31 7.78 17.59
C MET A 569 18.35 6.68 17.42
N THR A 570 17.95 5.58 16.79
CA THR A 570 18.81 4.43 16.49
C THR A 570 19.20 4.44 15.02
N ILE A 571 20.46 4.76 14.70
CA ILE A 571 20.99 4.60 13.34
C ILE A 571 21.41 3.14 13.14
N LEU A 572 20.61 2.39 12.39
CA LEU A 572 20.75 0.93 12.26
C LEU A 572 22.06 0.50 11.61
N ASP A 573 22.56 1.28 10.65
CA ASP A 573 23.82 1.01 9.95
C ASP A 573 25.05 1.03 10.89
N GLU A 574 24.97 1.75 12.00
CA GLU A 574 26.01 1.80 13.03
C GLU A 574 25.70 0.85 14.20
N LEU A 575 24.47 0.89 14.71
CA LEU A 575 24.11 0.19 15.95
C LEU A 575 23.84 -1.30 15.74
N LEU A 576 23.26 -1.77 14.63
CA LEU A 576 23.06 -3.21 14.44
C LEU A 576 24.37 -4.02 14.48
N PRO A 577 25.48 -3.58 13.85
CA PRO A 577 26.81 -4.15 14.08
C PRO A 577 27.21 -4.25 15.55
N ILE A 578 26.96 -3.19 16.33
CA ILE A 578 27.24 -3.19 17.77
C ILE A 578 26.44 -4.27 18.49
N SER A 579 25.17 -4.53 18.12
CA SER A 579 24.38 -5.61 18.75
C SER A 579 25.03 -7.01 18.60
N ILE A 580 25.74 -7.26 17.49
CA ILE A 580 26.50 -8.50 17.29
C ILE A 580 27.73 -8.53 18.21
N GLU A 581 28.45 -7.42 18.35
CA GLU A 581 29.57 -7.31 19.28
C GLU A 581 29.13 -7.46 20.75
N MET A 582 27.96 -6.90 21.12
CA MET A 582 27.35 -7.09 22.44
C MET A 582 27.06 -8.57 22.70
N ALA A 583 26.53 -9.30 21.70
CA ALA A 583 26.32 -10.74 21.81
C ALA A 583 27.64 -11.49 22.00
N LYS A 584 28.67 -11.16 21.20
CA LYS A 584 30.03 -11.75 21.36
C LYS A 584 30.61 -11.54 22.74
N ARG A 585 30.35 -10.38 23.35
CA ARG A 585 30.77 -10.01 24.71
C ARG A 585 29.85 -10.56 25.81
N ASN A 586 28.78 -11.27 25.46
CA ASN A 586 27.76 -11.78 26.39
C ASN A 586 27.15 -10.71 27.30
N LEU A 587 26.97 -9.49 26.80
CA LEU A 587 26.35 -8.41 27.56
C LEU A 587 24.91 -8.75 27.90
N ARG A 588 24.44 -8.31 29.08
CA ARG A 588 23.12 -8.63 29.65
C ARG A 588 22.46 -7.37 30.21
N GLY A 589 21.20 -7.50 30.61
CA GLY A 589 20.41 -6.41 31.17
C GLY A 589 19.87 -5.48 30.10
N ILE A 590 19.37 -4.33 30.53
CA ILE A 590 18.73 -3.32 29.67
C ILE A 590 19.79 -2.35 29.16
N TRP A 591 19.65 -1.90 27.92
CA TRP A 591 20.51 -0.94 27.24
C TRP A 591 19.66 0.04 26.42
N ASN A 592 19.87 1.33 26.64
CA ASN A 592 19.36 2.38 25.78
C ASN A 592 20.08 2.32 24.43
N PHE A 593 19.45 1.71 23.43
CA PHE A 593 20.10 1.36 22.16
C PHE A 593 19.93 2.45 21.11
N THR A 594 20.41 3.64 21.46
CA THR A 594 20.31 4.87 20.66
C THR A 594 21.67 5.54 20.55
N ASN A 595 21.87 6.29 19.47
CA ASN A 595 23.04 7.15 19.34
C ASN A 595 22.99 8.27 20.40
N PRO A 596 24.14 8.77 20.90
CA PRO A 596 24.18 9.81 21.91
C PRO A 596 23.60 11.13 21.40
N GLY A 597 22.79 11.75 22.24
CA GLY A 597 22.11 13.01 21.96
C GLY A 597 20.73 12.85 21.31
N VAL A 598 20.20 13.98 20.89
CA VAL A 598 18.86 14.10 20.30
C VAL A 598 18.92 14.81 18.97
N VAL A 599 17.93 14.52 18.12
CA VAL A 599 17.71 15.24 16.88
C VAL A 599 16.22 15.47 16.70
N SER A 600 15.85 16.67 16.28
CA SER A 600 14.47 17.04 15.98
C SER A 600 14.10 16.69 14.53
N HIS A 601 12.80 16.72 14.23
CA HIS A 601 12.34 16.45 12.86
C HIS A 601 12.84 17.53 11.89
N ASN A 602 12.88 18.80 12.30
CA ASN A 602 13.37 19.87 11.43
C ASN A 602 14.85 19.71 11.12
N GLU A 603 15.68 19.36 12.11
CA GLU A 603 17.11 19.13 11.87
C GLU A 603 17.35 18.00 10.87
N ILE A 604 16.56 16.91 10.93
CA ILE A 604 16.65 15.83 9.93
C ILE A 604 16.21 16.32 8.55
N LEU A 605 15.12 17.08 8.46
CA LEU A 605 14.63 17.60 7.17
C LEU A 605 15.56 18.66 6.57
N GLU A 606 16.27 19.43 7.40
CA GLU A 606 17.34 20.33 6.96
C GLU A 606 18.51 19.56 6.36
N MET A 607 18.92 18.44 6.99
CA MET A 607 19.93 17.55 6.42
C MET A 607 19.42 16.89 5.13
N TYR A 608 18.17 16.41 5.10
CA TYR A 608 17.56 15.84 3.90
C TYR A 608 17.53 16.83 2.74
N LYS A 609 17.15 18.08 3.00
CA LYS A 609 17.20 19.16 2.03
C LYS A 609 18.63 19.40 1.53
N SER A 610 19.60 19.45 2.44
CA SER A 610 20.98 19.78 2.10
C SER A 610 21.72 18.68 1.31
N TYR A 611 21.40 17.41 1.57
CA TYR A 611 22.12 16.27 0.97
C TYR A 611 21.34 15.56 -0.13
N ILE A 612 20.01 15.52 -0.07
CA ILE A 612 19.18 14.66 -0.92
C ILE A 612 18.34 15.47 -1.91
N GLU A 613 17.63 16.51 -1.44
CA GLU A 613 16.66 17.24 -2.25
C GLU A 613 16.64 18.75 -1.91
N PRO A 614 17.47 19.56 -2.59
CA PRO A 614 17.63 20.99 -2.27
C PRO A 614 16.33 21.82 -2.30
N ASP A 615 15.38 21.43 -3.15
CA ASP A 615 14.09 22.10 -3.29
C ASP A 615 13.01 21.61 -2.30
N PHE A 616 13.37 20.68 -1.40
CA PHE A 616 12.44 20.12 -0.42
C PHE A 616 11.90 21.20 0.54
N LYS A 617 10.59 21.17 0.77
CA LYS A 617 9.86 22.08 1.65
C LYS A 617 8.96 21.30 2.59
N TRP A 618 8.88 21.76 3.84
CA TRP A 618 7.97 21.22 4.85
C TRP A 618 7.35 22.36 5.66
N SER A 619 6.32 22.03 6.43
CA SER A 619 5.70 22.93 7.39
C SER A 619 5.55 22.24 8.75
N ASN A 620 5.43 23.01 9.83
CA ASN A 620 5.22 22.46 11.17
C ASN A 620 3.72 22.46 11.53
N PHE A 621 3.31 21.51 12.37
CA PHE A 621 2.01 21.59 13.04
C PHE A 621 1.97 22.76 14.01
N ASN A 622 0.81 23.40 14.15
CA ASN A 622 0.51 24.17 15.36
C ASN A 622 -0.05 23.25 16.47
N LEU A 623 -0.04 23.73 17.72
CA LEU A 623 -0.42 22.94 18.90
C LEU A 623 -1.85 22.35 18.83
N GLU A 624 -2.80 23.07 18.22
CA GLU A 624 -4.19 22.60 18.07
C GLU A 624 -4.35 21.57 16.95
N GLU A 625 -3.59 21.70 15.86
CA GLU A 625 -3.60 20.75 14.74
C GLU A 625 -2.98 19.40 15.13
N GLN A 626 -1.91 19.43 15.92
CA GLN A 626 -1.24 18.21 16.38
C GLN A 626 -2.16 17.31 17.23
N ALA A 627 -2.98 17.91 18.09
CA ALA A 627 -3.91 17.17 18.96
C ALA A 627 -5.07 16.49 18.21
N LYS A 628 -5.44 17.01 17.02
CA LYS A 628 -6.56 16.50 16.22
C LYS A 628 -6.18 15.34 15.28
N VAL A 629 -4.88 15.14 15.02
CA VAL A 629 -4.37 14.22 13.98
C VAL A 629 -3.97 12.85 14.54
N ILE A 630 -3.77 12.74 15.86
CA ILE A 630 -3.21 11.54 16.47
C ILE A 630 -4.29 10.76 17.24
N VAL A 631 -4.56 9.52 16.83
CA VAL A 631 -5.54 8.61 17.47
C VAL A 631 -5.11 8.19 18.89
N ALA A 632 -3.81 8.05 19.11
CA ALA A 632 -3.20 7.68 20.39
C ALA A 632 -1.89 8.46 20.59
N PRO A 633 -1.60 9.02 21.79
CA PRO A 633 -0.39 9.80 22.05
C PRO A 633 0.89 9.15 21.49
N ARG A 634 1.87 9.96 21.10
CA ARG A 634 3.17 9.47 20.63
C ARG A 634 4.25 9.75 21.68
N SER A 635 5.10 8.76 21.90
CA SER A 635 6.21 8.83 22.84
C SER A 635 7.34 9.72 22.28
N ASN A 636 7.61 10.82 22.97
CA ASN A 636 8.75 11.69 22.73
C ASN A 636 9.63 11.71 23.97
N ASN A 637 10.91 11.40 23.80
CA ASN A 637 11.84 11.30 24.90
C ASN A 637 13.29 11.41 24.43
N GLU A 638 14.14 11.78 25.37
CA GLU A 638 15.59 11.67 25.31
C GLU A 638 16.00 10.48 26.19
N MET A 639 16.86 9.61 25.66
CA MET A 639 17.40 8.45 26.37
C MET A 639 18.87 8.72 26.69
N ASP A 640 19.29 8.37 27.90
CA ASP A 640 20.70 8.46 28.30
C ASP A 640 21.49 7.32 27.64
N GLY A 641 22.31 7.66 26.64
CA GLY A 641 23.16 6.71 25.93
C GLY A 641 24.51 6.44 26.60
N ALA A 642 24.82 7.06 27.75
CA ALA A 642 26.15 7.04 28.34
C ALA A 642 26.64 5.62 28.68
N LYS A 643 25.73 4.73 29.09
CA LYS A 643 26.06 3.32 29.36
C LYS A 643 26.59 2.62 28.11
N LEU A 644 25.91 2.80 26.97
CA LEU A 644 26.31 2.19 25.70
C LEU A 644 27.58 2.84 25.15
N SER A 645 27.70 4.17 25.21
CA SER A 645 28.90 4.90 24.77
C SER A 645 30.14 4.55 25.59
N LYS A 646 29.98 4.23 26.87
CA LYS A 646 31.11 3.77 27.70
C LYS A 646 31.63 2.40 27.24
N GLU A 647 30.75 1.53 26.78
CA GLU A 647 31.09 0.19 26.28
C GLU A 647 31.62 0.21 24.83
N PHE A 648 31.15 1.18 24.03
CA PHE A 648 31.51 1.40 22.63
C PHE A 648 31.89 2.88 22.40
N PRO A 649 33.09 3.31 22.81
CA PRO A 649 33.52 4.71 22.74
C PRO A 649 33.67 5.25 21.32
N GLU A 650 33.72 4.38 20.31
CA GLU A 650 33.76 4.72 18.89
C GLU A 650 32.41 5.19 18.33
N MET A 651 31.32 5.05 19.09
CA MET A 651 30.00 5.46 18.67
C MET A 651 29.92 6.96 18.41
N LEU A 652 29.33 7.30 17.27
CA LEU A 652 29.10 8.68 16.88
C LEU A 652 27.85 9.25 17.54
N SER A 653 27.87 10.58 17.75
CA SER A 653 26.67 11.34 18.10
C SER A 653 25.57 11.09 17.06
N ILE A 654 24.31 11.28 17.44
CA ILE A 654 23.19 11.05 16.51
C ILE A 654 23.33 11.87 15.21
N LYS A 655 23.81 13.11 15.30
CA LYS A 655 23.98 13.99 14.14
C LYS A 655 25.14 13.52 13.24
N ASP A 656 26.28 13.16 13.83
CA ASP A 656 27.44 12.69 13.07
C ASP A 656 27.16 11.32 12.43
N SER A 657 26.44 10.45 13.13
CA SER A 657 26.01 9.15 12.62
C SER A 657 25.05 9.29 11.43
N LEU A 658 24.07 10.19 11.53
CA LEU A 658 23.18 10.54 10.41
C LEU A 658 23.96 11.00 9.18
N ILE A 659 24.93 11.91 9.36
CA ILE A 659 25.74 12.42 8.26
C ILE A 659 26.53 11.27 7.62
N LYS A 660 27.34 10.56 8.39
CA LYS A 660 28.26 9.53 7.89
C LYS A 660 27.56 8.33 7.27
N TYR A 661 26.53 7.80 7.93
CA TYR A 661 25.92 6.53 7.53
C TYR A 661 24.67 6.70 6.65
N VAL A 662 24.00 7.86 6.70
CA VAL A 662 22.72 8.03 6.02
C VAL A 662 22.81 9.07 4.92
N PHE A 663 23.25 10.30 5.21
CA PHE A 663 23.17 11.40 4.24
C PHE A 663 24.35 11.45 3.27
N GLU A 664 25.59 11.25 3.71
CA GLU A 664 26.76 11.21 2.82
C GLU A 664 26.66 10.11 1.76
N PRO A 665 26.30 8.85 2.08
CA PRO A 665 26.19 7.79 1.08
C PRO A 665 25.06 8.02 0.07
N ASN A 666 24.05 8.81 0.43
CA ASN A 666 22.90 9.11 -0.42
C ASN A 666 22.95 10.50 -1.06
N LYS A 667 24.07 11.22 -0.92
CA LYS A 667 24.19 12.60 -1.41
C LYS A 667 23.99 12.63 -2.92
N ARG A 668 23.01 13.42 -3.40
CA ARG A 668 22.82 13.64 -4.83
C ARG A 668 23.87 14.64 -5.31
N THR A 669 24.70 14.23 -6.27
CA THR A 669 25.66 15.10 -6.98
C THR A 669 24.98 15.91 -8.05
#